data_AF-A0A1G3X4S4-F1
#
_entry.id   AF-A0A1G3X4S4-F1
#
_cell.length_a   1.000
_cell.length_b   1.000
_cell.length_c   1.000
_cell.angle_alpha   90.00
_cell.angle_beta   90.00
_cell.angle_gamma   90.00
#
_symmetry.space_group_name_H-M   'P 1'
#
loop_
_entity.id
_entity.type
_entity.pdbx_description
1 polymer ?
#
loop_
_entity_poly.entity_id
_entity_poly.type
_entity_poly.pdbx_seq_one_letter_code
_entity_poly.pdbx_strand_id
1 'polypeptide(L)'
;MFKKILVLLFLISLTTLYACQKDDPTIPEDETVIVLPKEIKSVSGLEDIVVTQHEYFSPLKNVEVINEKNENISYLFDISGHVNYGVVGSYELDYQLTYGDDVITESRTVTVEAGTIQRETYNRTIDGSRVDSGFGSYRIGPASGIAHPINPQNINQDLLKKAVPSNGWWTSLLVSNYGGGNGIYTNPLRSAFSNLGAEVTNPGAGFVQYWNPDGYNTMANFSLALPDMYLKTTTLNEGYQTVVVDYSDSTVNVAMRNVGSPEDHMVLTYAQGSPYIFAEVKDSTKPYIALATQGTSAIEFYQVDGTKITGTSYTGNGIIIKYVQKHIGYETSRPAQVGQPIYGDRYFLVSTPDDSTFGIANNRISLSLLRSNVFSVAAIQNLSEAEVYHDHAYLKPVYGDVSFEIDHVNSLVETTYHSTTQDLKGEETLEPLQFILPHHDVYSDVETLANTFQTVRGFLKLIEHKTFTTSQSFYGLLPAMTKPNNDQFNEIEMTDYLTRLDGHTELSDTENFLNDEGPYWNSKAIYPLAQGIIISNQIGNEDLEVSFISKLRYLLTDWLTYTSESDERYLYYNEKWGSVYYSNNDFNTASELSDHAFTHGYLVYAASVLAMYDDTFVSDYGTVVETLLNDYMYPYKDHEEFDYLRSFDPWAGHTWAHGFGTFAEGNNIESSSEAIQSWVGGYLWALETGNTDLRDAAIYGFVHELASAKMYMFDYEDLVFKDNYETYAGVAGMIWGGKYDYATWFGANPTFIYGIQWLPNGEYLSGYALNDTERTRLEEVYGMYLDSKNQVIDTWFANMWSIQALLDPSVAIAQFDDDLIEEDDYPADLSQTYYLIHGLDTYGRRTTDYTMKIHQHVSSSIYVNESNEVYALVWNPSESIEYITFYGPNDEVIRKSINPNSFEAVKLN
;
A
#
# COMPACT_ATOMS: atom_id res chain seq x y z
N MET A 1 -58.78 30.42 29.28
CA MET A 1 -60.17 30.93 29.23
C MET A 1 -60.34 31.74 27.94
N PHE A 2 -61.04 31.17 26.95
CA PHE A 2 -61.76 31.76 25.80
C PHE A 2 -61.08 32.81 24.88
N LYS A 3 -60.68 32.43 23.65
CA LYS A 3 -61.43 32.38 22.34
C LYS A 3 -61.26 33.67 21.52
N LYS A 4 -60.49 33.62 20.42
CA LYS A 4 -60.90 33.50 18.98
C LYS A 4 -61.54 34.77 18.39
N ILE A 5 -60.99 35.28 17.27
CA ILE A 5 -61.63 35.31 15.91
C ILE A 5 -60.81 36.21 14.94
N LEU A 6 -60.54 35.62 13.78
CA LEU A 6 -59.98 36.15 12.54
C LEU A 6 -61.10 36.79 11.67
N VAL A 7 -60.83 37.82 10.85
CA VAL A 7 -61.41 38.17 9.51
C VAL A 7 -60.97 39.63 9.19
N LEU A 8 -60.00 39.89 8.30
CA LEU A 8 -60.03 39.96 6.82
C LEU A 8 -60.40 41.35 6.23
N LEU A 9 -59.42 41.93 5.51
CA LEU A 9 -59.50 42.65 4.22
C LEU A 9 -59.67 44.19 4.14
N PHE A 10 -58.92 44.73 3.16
CA PHE A 10 -58.79 46.09 2.59
C PHE A 10 -57.94 47.13 3.36
N LEU A 11 -57.04 47.94 2.77
CA LEU A 11 -56.28 48.03 1.50
C LEU A 11 -55.67 49.46 1.51
N ILE A 12 -54.45 49.63 1.02
CA ILE A 12 -53.88 50.86 0.41
C ILE A 12 -53.44 52.02 1.34
N SER A 13 -52.14 52.04 1.64
CA SER A 13 -51.17 53.14 1.40
C SER A 13 -49.87 52.71 2.08
N LEU A 14 -48.69 52.59 1.48
CA LEU A 14 -48.04 53.45 0.50
C LEU A 14 -46.89 52.62 -0.14
N THR A 15 -46.87 52.53 -1.45
CA THR A 15 -45.75 52.03 -2.27
C THR A 15 -44.59 53.03 -2.27
N THR A 16 -43.34 52.56 -2.13
CA THR A 16 -42.23 52.67 -3.11
C THR A 16 -40.88 52.72 -2.41
N LEU A 17 -40.12 51.60 -2.47
CA LEU A 17 -38.68 51.48 -2.72
C LEU A 17 -38.20 50.10 -2.26
N TYR A 18 -38.42 49.08 -3.10
CA TYR A 18 -37.59 47.87 -3.14
C TYR A 18 -37.90 47.16 -4.47
N ALA A 19 -37.03 47.36 -5.45
CA ALA A 19 -36.97 46.58 -6.67
C ALA A 19 -35.49 46.30 -6.96
N CYS A 20 -35.20 45.05 -7.31
CA CYS A 20 -33.90 44.40 -7.48
C CYS A 20 -33.20 43.90 -6.21
N GLN A 21 -33.71 42.79 -5.67
CA GLN A 21 -32.82 41.70 -5.25
C GLN A 21 -33.12 40.55 -6.22
N LYS A 22 -32.10 40.13 -6.97
CA LYS A 22 -32.11 38.89 -7.75
C LYS A 22 -32.34 37.76 -6.74
N ASP A 23 -33.29 36.89 -7.03
CA ASP A 23 -33.47 35.63 -6.31
C ASP A 23 -32.16 34.85 -6.40
N ASP A 24 -31.45 34.71 -5.28
CA ASP A 24 -30.44 33.65 -5.11
C ASP A 24 -31.19 32.33 -5.19
N PRO A 25 -30.79 31.37 -6.04
CA PRO A 25 -31.33 30.03 -5.97
C PRO A 25 -31.01 29.48 -4.57
N THR A 26 -32.05 29.10 -3.84
CA THR A 26 -31.94 28.40 -2.56
C THR A 26 -31.06 27.17 -2.75
N ILE A 27 -29.87 27.21 -2.17
CA ILE A 27 -28.95 26.07 -2.06
C ILE A 27 -29.70 24.96 -1.32
N PRO A 28 -29.75 23.72 -1.85
CA PRO A 28 -30.35 22.59 -1.13
C PRO A 28 -29.69 22.42 0.25
N GLU A 29 -30.50 22.24 1.30
CA GLU A 29 -29.98 21.82 2.62
C GLU A 29 -29.34 20.43 2.49
N ASP A 30 -28.24 20.22 3.22
CA ASP A 30 -27.41 19.00 3.23
C ASP A 30 -28.26 17.72 3.19
N GLU A 31 -27.88 16.79 2.31
CA GLU A 31 -28.27 15.39 2.48
C GLU A 31 -27.68 14.92 3.81
N THR A 32 -28.54 14.76 4.82
CA THR A 32 -28.18 14.07 6.05
C THR A 32 -27.74 12.67 5.68
N VAL A 33 -26.47 12.34 5.89
CA VAL A 33 -25.97 10.96 5.85
C VAL A 33 -26.86 10.15 6.78
N ILE A 34 -27.65 9.26 6.21
CA ILE A 34 -28.47 8.34 7.00
C ILE A 34 -27.49 7.32 7.57
N VAL A 35 -27.02 7.57 8.79
CA VAL A 35 -26.25 6.58 9.55
C VAL A 35 -27.22 5.43 9.84
N LEU A 36 -27.05 4.32 9.12
CA LEU A 36 -27.76 3.09 9.44
C LEU A 36 -27.31 2.64 10.83
N PRO A 37 -28.24 2.24 11.72
CA PRO A 37 -27.83 1.59 12.95
C PRO A 37 -27.08 0.30 12.58
N LYS A 38 -25.93 0.07 13.24
CA LYS A 38 -25.16 -1.17 13.12
C LYS A 38 -26.07 -2.37 13.40
N GLU A 39 -26.23 -3.27 12.43
CA GLU A 39 -27.13 -4.43 12.53
C GLU A 39 -26.54 -5.64 11.80
N ILE A 40 -26.66 -6.82 12.40
CA ILE A 40 -26.29 -8.09 11.79
C ILE A 40 -27.49 -8.64 11.00
N LYS A 41 -27.33 -8.75 9.67
CA LYS A 41 -28.36 -9.29 8.77
C LYS A 41 -28.42 -10.81 8.78
N SER A 42 -27.26 -11.48 8.82
CA SER A 42 -27.20 -12.95 8.80
C SER A 42 -25.88 -13.49 9.32
N VAL A 43 -25.94 -14.71 9.87
CA VAL A 43 -24.79 -15.48 10.34
C VAL A 43 -24.85 -16.87 9.71
N SER A 44 -23.73 -17.38 9.20
CA SER A 44 -23.62 -18.70 8.60
C SER A 44 -22.25 -19.34 8.87
N GLY A 45 -22.13 -20.67 8.70
CA GLY A 45 -20.86 -21.40 8.79
C GLY A 45 -20.39 -21.80 10.19
N LEU A 46 -21.24 -21.59 11.21
CA LEU A 46 -20.97 -21.96 12.61
C LEU A 46 -21.54 -23.32 13.01
N GLU A 47 -22.16 -24.06 12.09
CA GLU A 47 -22.61 -25.41 12.36
C GLU A 47 -21.46 -26.41 12.61
N ASP A 48 -21.76 -27.45 13.39
CA ASP A 48 -20.85 -28.58 13.64
C ASP A 48 -20.28 -29.12 12.32
N ILE A 49 -18.97 -29.35 12.29
CA ILE A 49 -18.27 -29.77 11.09
C ILE A 49 -17.41 -31.00 11.34
N VAL A 50 -17.29 -31.84 10.32
CA VAL A 50 -16.34 -32.95 10.28
C VAL A 50 -15.18 -32.55 9.37
N VAL A 51 -13.96 -32.67 9.89
CA VAL A 51 -12.72 -32.39 9.15
C VAL A 51 -11.85 -33.65 9.11
N THR A 52 -11.02 -33.75 8.08
CA THR A 52 -10.15 -34.92 7.92
C THR A 52 -8.88 -34.75 8.75
N GLN A 53 -8.49 -35.79 9.49
CA GLN A 53 -7.24 -35.84 10.22
C GLN A 53 -6.04 -35.49 9.31
N HIS A 54 -5.11 -34.69 9.84
CA HIS A 54 -3.93 -34.16 9.15
C HIS A 54 -4.18 -33.07 8.10
N GLU A 55 -5.43 -32.59 7.96
CA GLU A 55 -5.75 -31.38 7.21
C GLU A 55 -5.92 -30.21 8.18
N TYR A 56 -5.21 -29.12 7.93
CA TYR A 56 -5.33 -27.92 8.74
C TYR A 56 -6.75 -27.36 8.71
N PHE A 57 -7.22 -26.85 9.86
CA PHE A 57 -8.52 -26.22 10.00
C PHE A 57 -8.36 -24.79 10.50
N SER A 58 -8.74 -23.82 9.66
CA SER A 58 -8.85 -22.41 10.03
C SER A 58 -10.17 -22.18 10.79
N PRO A 59 -10.16 -21.55 11.98
CA PRO A 59 -11.37 -21.31 12.77
C PRO A 59 -12.46 -20.50 12.06
N LEU A 60 -12.09 -19.62 11.13
CA LEU A 60 -13.01 -18.80 10.34
C LEU A 60 -13.41 -19.44 9.01
N LYS A 61 -12.99 -20.69 8.74
CA LYS A 61 -13.31 -21.37 7.48
C LYS A 61 -14.82 -21.44 7.27
N ASN A 62 -15.27 -20.82 6.18
CA ASN A 62 -16.67 -20.68 5.74
C ASN A 62 -17.59 -19.90 6.70
N VAL A 63 -17.03 -19.15 7.66
CA VAL A 63 -17.81 -18.35 8.60
C VAL A 63 -18.09 -16.97 8.01
N GLU A 64 -19.37 -16.61 7.92
CA GLU A 64 -19.81 -15.30 7.44
C GLU A 64 -20.73 -14.63 8.45
N VAL A 65 -20.51 -13.34 8.68
CA VAL A 65 -21.39 -12.45 9.45
C VAL A 65 -21.64 -11.23 8.59
N ILE A 66 -22.84 -11.12 8.04
CA ILE A 66 -23.17 -10.05 7.09
C ILE A 66 -23.82 -8.89 7.85
N ASN A 67 -23.25 -7.69 7.74
CA ASN A 67 -23.77 -6.48 8.39
C ASN A 67 -24.81 -5.72 7.52
N GLU A 68 -25.24 -4.53 7.97
CA GLU A 68 -26.21 -3.69 7.27
C GLU A 68 -25.70 -3.18 5.90
N LYS A 69 -24.38 -3.14 5.70
CA LYS A 69 -23.72 -2.76 4.44
C LYS A 69 -23.47 -3.94 3.48
N ASN A 70 -23.88 -5.15 3.87
CA ASN A 70 -23.58 -6.42 3.17
C ASN A 70 -22.08 -6.79 3.17
N GLU A 71 -21.33 -6.29 4.13
CA GLU A 71 -19.92 -6.64 4.35
C GLU A 71 -19.84 -7.86 5.27
N ASN A 72 -18.86 -8.73 5.02
CA ASN A 72 -18.56 -9.83 5.93
C ASN A 72 -17.67 -9.34 7.08
N ILE A 73 -18.23 -9.24 8.28
CA ILE A 73 -17.56 -8.78 9.50
C ILE A 73 -17.17 -9.93 10.43
N SER A 74 -17.04 -11.17 9.92
CA SER A 74 -16.65 -12.33 10.75
C SER A 74 -15.25 -12.18 11.35
N TYR A 75 -14.42 -11.27 10.83
CA TYR A 75 -13.14 -10.90 11.44
C TYR A 75 -13.31 -10.26 12.84
N LEU A 76 -14.49 -9.77 13.22
CA LEU A 76 -14.74 -9.22 14.56
C LEU A 76 -14.98 -10.28 15.65
N PHE A 77 -14.93 -11.58 15.32
CA PHE A 77 -15.10 -12.65 16.31
C PHE A 77 -13.91 -12.73 17.28
N ASP A 78 -14.21 -12.72 18.58
CA ASP A 78 -13.34 -13.30 19.59
C ASP A 78 -13.56 -14.82 19.58
N ILE A 79 -12.49 -15.60 19.34
CA ILE A 79 -12.56 -17.05 19.19
C ILE A 79 -11.79 -17.72 20.33
N SER A 80 -12.37 -18.72 20.99
CA SER A 80 -11.65 -19.52 21.99
C SER A 80 -11.76 -21.01 21.74
N GLY A 81 -10.75 -21.76 22.21
CA GLY A 81 -10.63 -23.20 22.00
C GLY A 81 -9.62 -23.54 20.91
N HIS A 82 -9.29 -24.82 20.78
CA HIS A 82 -8.22 -25.28 19.89
C HIS A 82 -8.54 -26.64 19.25
N VAL A 83 -8.31 -26.74 17.94
CA VAL A 83 -8.50 -27.98 17.17
C VAL A 83 -7.16 -28.63 16.91
N ASN A 84 -6.88 -29.77 17.56
CA ASN A 84 -5.72 -30.58 17.22
C ASN A 84 -6.02 -31.45 16.00
N TYR A 85 -5.77 -30.89 14.81
CA TYR A 85 -5.99 -31.55 13.52
C TYR A 85 -5.18 -32.85 13.34
N GLY A 86 -4.15 -33.07 14.15
CA GLY A 86 -3.33 -34.28 14.18
C GLY A 86 -3.99 -35.48 14.86
N VAL A 87 -5.02 -35.26 15.69
CA VAL A 87 -5.60 -36.28 16.58
C VAL A 87 -7.10 -36.39 16.35
N VAL A 88 -7.57 -37.61 16.06
CA VAL A 88 -9.00 -37.92 15.95
C VAL A 88 -9.70 -37.60 17.28
N GLY A 89 -10.78 -36.84 17.21
CA GLY A 89 -11.46 -36.35 18.40
C GLY A 89 -12.53 -35.31 18.08
N SER A 90 -13.14 -34.80 19.13
CA SER A 90 -14.14 -33.73 19.07
C SER A 90 -13.55 -32.54 19.82
N TYR A 91 -13.55 -31.38 19.18
CA TYR A 91 -13.00 -30.13 19.70
C TYR A 91 -14.11 -29.09 19.65
N GLU A 92 -14.25 -28.28 20.70
CA GLU A 92 -15.20 -27.17 20.72
C GLU A 92 -14.45 -25.86 20.46
N LEU A 93 -15.04 -25.01 19.63
CA LEU A 93 -14.65 -23.62 19.42
C LEU A 93 -15.83 -22.74 19.81
N ASP A 94 -15.57 -21.71 20.61
CA ASP A 94 -16.56 -20.70 20.99
C ASP A 94 -16.30 -19.41 20.23
N TYR A 95 -17.37 -18.77 19.78
CA TYR A 95 -17.36 -17.55 18.98
C TYR A 95 -18.19 -16.48 19.67
N GLN A 96 -17.60 -15.32 19.91
CA GLN A 96 -18.29 -14.16 20.47
C GLN A 96 -18.05 -12.94 19.60
N LEU A 97 -19.11 -12.21 19.27
CA LEU A 97 -19.02 -10.97 18.50
C LEU A 97 -20.08 -10.00 19.00
N THR A 98 -19.69 -8.74 19.18
CA THR A 98 -20.61 -7.64 19.49
C THR A 98 -20.51 -6.59 18.40
N TYR A 99 -21.65 -6.22 17.80
CA TYR A 99 -21.72 -5.22 16.74
C TYR A 99 -22.97 -4.35 16.91
N GLY A 100 -22.76 -3.10 17.33
CA GLY A 100 -23.87 -2.25 17.78
C GLY A 100 -24.55 -2.85 19.00
N ASP A 101 -25.86 -3.05 18.92
CA ASP A 101 -26.66 -3.71 19.96
C ASP A 101 -26.75 -5.25 19.78
N ASP A 102 -26.28 -5.78 18.64
CA ASP A 102 -26.33 -7.20 18.35
C ASP A 102 -25.14 -7.94 18.97
N VAL A 103 -25.44 -9.11 19.57
CA VAL A 103 -24.46 -9.99 20.19
C VAL A 103 -24.64 -11.40 19.66
N ILE A 104 -23.56 -11.99 19.13
CA ILE A 104 -23.47 -13.39 18.76
C ILE A 104 -22.69 -14.13 19.85
N THR A 105 -23.21 -15.26 20.29
CA THR A 105 -22.51 -16.21 21.16
C THR A 105 -22.89 -17.61 20.74
N GLU A 106 -21.99 -18.27 20.04
CA GLU A 106 -22.22 -19.59 19.43
C GLU A 106 -21.02 -20.50 19.72
N SER A 107 -21.28 -21.81 19.75
CA SER A 107 -20.24 -22.82 19.88
C SER A 107 -20.35 -23.79 18.72
N ARG A 108 -19.20 -24.21 18.19
CA ARG A 108 -19.08 -25.16 17.08
C ARG A 108 -18.29 -26.37 17.52
N THR A 109 -18.83 -27.57 17.28
CA THR A 109 -18.07 -28.81 17.43
C THR A 109 -17.35 -29.14 16.13
N VAL A 110 -16.02 -29.20 16.18
CA VAL A 110 -15.16 -29.68 15.11
C VAL A 110 -14.77 -31.12 15.40
N THR A 111 -15.31 -32.06 14.64
CA THR A 111 -14.96 -33.49 14.73
C THR A 111 -13.85 -33.82 13.74
N VAL A 112 -12.66 -34.15 14.24
CA VAL A 112 -11.55 -34.64 13.43
C VAL A 112 -11.69 -36.15 13.27
N GLU A 113 -11.84 -36.63 12.04
CA GLU A 113 -11.97 -38.06 11.73
C GLU A 113 -10.82 -38.58 10.87
N ALA A 114 -10.43 -39.84 11.07
CA ALA A 114 -9.49 -40.49 10.18
C ALA A 114 -10.11 -40.68 8.79
N GLY A 115 -9.41 -40.27 7.74
CA GLY A 115 -9.92 -40.33 6.38
C GLY A 115 -8.86 -40.01 5.33
N THR A 116 -9.30 -39.92 4.08
CA THR A 116 -8.46 -39.46 2.98
C THR A 116 -8.77 -37.99 2.71
N ILE A 117 -7.78 -37.11 2.87
CA ILE A 117 -7.94 -35.68 2.57
C ILE A 117 -8.34 -35.53 1.10
N GLN A 118 -9.49 -34.89 0.87
CA GLN A 118 -9.99 -34.54 -0.46
C GLN A 118 -9.98 -33.02 -0.56
N ARG A 119 -9.05 -32.45 -1.33
CA ARG A 119 -9.06 -31.02 -1.61
C ARG A 119 -9.93 -30.75 -2.83
N GLU A 120 -10.78 -29.74 -2.74
CA GLU A 120 -11.52 -29.25 -3.89
C GLU A 120 -10.53 -28.88 -5.00
N THR A 121 -10.91 -29.13 -6.25
CA THR A 121 -10.18 -28.62 -7.41
C THR A 121 -10.99 -27.50 -8.00
N TYR A 122 -10.40 -26.32 -8.10
CA TYR A 122 -11.02 -25.17 -8.74
C TYR A 122 -10.10 -24.68 -9.86
N ASN A 123 -10.67 -24.48 -11.05
CA ASN A 123 -9.95 -23.91 -12.18
C ASN A 123 -10.79 -22.77 -12.74
N ARG A 124 -10.27 -21.55 -12.64
CA ARG A 124 -10.78 -20.41 -13.41
C ARG A 124 -10.56 -20.72 -14.88
N THR A 125 -11.64 -20.95 -15.61
CA THR A 125 -11.60 -21.21 -17.05
C THR A 125 -12.59 -20.28 -17.70
N ILE A 126 -12.12 -19.41 -18.59
CA ILE A 126 -12.99 -18.62 -19.46
C ILE A 126 -12.81 -19.13 -20.89
N ASP A 127 -13.93 -19.41 -21.55
CA ASP A 127 -13.98 -19.75 -22.96
C ASP A 127 -14.04 -18.45 -23.77
N GLY A 128 -13.02 -18.20 -24.58
CA GLY A 128 -12.97 -17.02 -25.43
C GLY A 128 -11.55 -16.65 -25.84
N SER A 129 -11.44 -15.59 -26.64
CA SER A 129 -10.16 -14.97 -27.01
C SER A 129 -10.16 -13.44 -26.86
N ARG A 130 -11.31 -12.86 -26.52
CA ARG A 130 -11.56 -11.42 -26.47
C ARG A 130 -12.85 -11.13 -25.70
N VAL A 131 -12.86 -10.02 -24.97
CA VAL A 131 -14.07 -9.40 -24.39
C VAL A 131 -14.27 -8.05 -25.07
N ASP A 132 -15.49 -7.80 -25.56
CA ASP A 132 -15.92 -6.53 -26.14
C ASP A 132 -16.69 -5.71 -25.10
N SER A 133 -16.39 -4.42 -24.98
CA SER A 133 -17.13 -3.50 -24.12
C SER A 133 -17.20 -2.11 -24.75
N GLY A 134 -18.39 -1.72 -25.22
CA GLY A 134 -18.55 -0.48 -26.00
C GLY A 134 -17.76 -0.55 -27.31
N PHE A 135 -16.90 0.43 -27.53
CA PHE A 135 -15.93 0.46 -28.62
C PHE A 135 -14.57 -0.17 -28.23
N GLY A 136 -14.36 -0.43 -26.94
CA GLY A 136 -13.16 -1.05 -26.41
C GLY A 136 -13.22 -2.57 -26.41
N SER A 137 -12.06 -3.19 -26.22
CA SER A 137 -11.93 -4.63 -26.02
C SER A 137 -10.55 -5.02 -25.48
N TYR A 138 -10.49 -6.12 -24.76
CA TYR A 138 -9.24 -6.71 -24.27
C TYR A 138 -9.18 -8.21 -24.60
N ARG A 139 -7.97 -8.74 -24.64
CA ARG A 139 -7.70 -10.15 -24.93
C ARG A 139 -7.88 -11.01 -23.67
N ILE A 140 -8.41 -12.21 -23.84
CA ILE A 140 -8.53 -13.25 -22.79
C ILE A 140 -8.12 -14.61 -23.35
N GLY A 141 -8.06 -15.63 -22.50
CA GLY A 141 -7.85 -17.02 -22.92
C GLY A 141 -6.43 -17.31 -23.44
N PRO A 142 -6.23 -18.38 -24.21
CA PRO A 142 -4.89 -18.80 -24.66
C PRO A 142 -4.16 -17.72 -25.47
N ALA A 143 -2.95 -17.34 -25.04
CA ALA A 143 -2.16 -16.30 -25.70
C ALA A 143 -0.64 -16.56 -25.68
N SER A 144 -0.20 -17.73 -26.15
CA SER A 144 1.23 -18.13 -26.12
C SER A 144 2.22 -17.21 -26.87
N GLY A 145 1.73 -16.18 -27.56
CA GLY A 145 2.54 -15.16 -28.24
C GLY A 145 3.06 -14.05 -27.32
N ILE A 146 2.51 -13.90 -26.11
CA ILE A 146 2.95 -12.89 -25.13
C ILE A 146 3.50 -13.54 -23.86
N ALA A 147 4.19 -12.76 -23.04
CA ALA A 147 4.62 -13.21 -21.73
C ALA A 147 3.42 -13.39 -20.80
N HIS A 148 3.54 -14.34 -19.86
CA HIS A 148 2.53 -14.62 -18.85
C HIS A 148 3.21 -14.87 -17.52
N PRO A 149 2.55 -14.52 -16.40
CA PRO A 149 3.05 -14.89 -15.09
C PRO A 149 2.98 -16.41 -14.91
N ILE A 150 3.85 -16.94 -14.06
CA ILE A 150 3.73 -18.32 -13.62
C ILE A 150 2.36 -18.48 -12.94
N ASN A 151 1.64 -19.57 -13.25
CA ASN A 151 0.36 -19.81 -12.58
C ASN A 151 0.58 -20.00 -11.07
N PRO A 152 -0.31 -19.49 -10.21
CA PRO A 152 -0.22 -19.73 -8.78
C PRO A 152 -0.45 -21.22 -8.51
N GLN A 153 0.58 -21.92 -8.01
CA GLN A 153 0.56 -23.39 -7.84
C GLN A 153 0.69 -23.83 -6.40
N ASN A 154 1.26 -22.97 -5.54
CA ASN A 154 1.53 -23.27 -4.14
C ASN A 154 0.50 -22.62 -3.23
N ILE A 155 -0.78 -22.75 -3.60
CA ILE A 155 -1.93 -22.23 -2.85
C ILE A 155 -3.05 -23.27 -2.83
N ASN A 156 -3.81 -23.31 -1.73
CA ASN A 156 -5.03 -24.09 -1.65
C ASN A 156 -6.04 -23.64 -2.71
N GLN A 157 -6.72 -24.59 -3.32
CA GLN A 157 -7.53 -24.36 -4.53
C GLN A 157 -8.83 -23.61 -4.24
N ASP A 158 -9.38 -23.72 -3.04
CA ASP A 158 -10.54 -22.96 -2.61
C ASP A 158 -10.27 -21.45 -2.57
N LEU A 159 -9.03 -21.05 -2.30
CA LEU A 159 -8.61 -19.65 -2.34
C LEU A 159 -8.56 -19.09 -3.77
N LEU A 160 -8.51 -19.95 -4.80
CA LEU A 160 -8.58 -19.54 -6.20
C LEU A 160 -9.99 -19.15 -6.64
N LYS A 161 -11.01 -19.25 -5.78
CA LYS A 161 -12.35 -18.71 -6.08
C LYS A 161 -12.33 -17.18 -6.14
N LYS A 162 -11.39 -16.55 -5.43
CA LYS A 162 -11.14 -15.10 -5.40
C LYS A 162 -9.89 -14.76 -6.20
N ALA A 163 -9.75 -13.51 -6.63
CA ALA A 163 -8.57 -13.04 -7.34
C ALA A 163 -7.33 -13.32 -6.48
N VAL A 164 -6.22 -13.68 -7.13
CA VAL A 164 -5.03 -14.13 -6.42
C VAL A 164 -4.15 -12.91 -6.14
N PRO A 165 -3.73 -12.69 -4.88
CA PRO A 165 -2.94 -11.52 -4.55
C PRO A 165 -1.55 -11.62 -5.18
N SER A 166 -1.07 -10.48 -5.65
CA SER A 166 0.31 -10.23 -6.05
C SER A 166 0.85 -9.05 -5.25
N ASN A 167 2.09 -8.66 -5.49
CA ASN A 167 2.72 -7.49 -4.89
C ASN A 167 2.73 -7.48 -3.34
N GLY A 168 2.55 -8.62 -2.68
CA GLY A 168 2.57 -8.68 -1.22
C GLY A 168 3.96 -8.95 -0.63
N TRP A 169 4.07 -8.84 0.70
CA TRP A 169 5.27 -9.19 1.48
C TRP A 169 5.55 -10.71 1.53
N TRP A 170 4.61 -11.55 1.09
CA TRP A 170 4.70 -13.02 1.13
C TRP A 170 4.42 -13.72 -0.20
N THR A 171 4.10 -12.98 -1.27
CA THR A 171 3.58 -13.55 -2.54
C THR A 171 4.60 -14.41 -3.31
N SER A 172 5.88 -14.35 -2.94
CA SER A 172 6.91 -15.26 -3.47
C SER A 172 6.53 -16.74 -3.29
N LEU A 173 5.79 -17.05 -2.22
CA LEU A 173 5.29 -18.39 -1.92
C LEU A 173 4.39 -18.94 -3.02
N LEU A 174 3.66 -18.08 -3.75
CA LEU A 174 2.66 -18.49 -4.75
C LEU A 174 3.30 -19.05 -6.03
N VAL A 175 4.49 -18.55 -6.38
CA VAL A 175 5.14 -18.81 -7.68
C VAL A 175 6.31 -19.79 -7.61
N SER A 176 6.86 -20.04 -6.42
CA SER A 176 7.98 -20.98 -6.25
C SER A 176 7.89 -21.76 -4.95
N ASN A 177 8.28 -23.03 -4.99
CA ASN A 177 8.38 -23.81 -3.75
C ASN A 177 9.37 -23.12 -2.80
N TYR A 178 9.08 -23.14 -1.50
CA TYR A 178 9.80 -22.40 -0.48
C TYR A 178 9.81 -20.87 -0.67
N GLY A 179 8.96 -20.34 -1.55
CA GLY A 179 9.05 -18.96 -2.02
C GLY A 179 10.36 -18.66 -2.75
N GLY A 180 11.06 -19.69 -3.26
CA GLY A 180 12.42 -19.56 -3.79
C GLY A 180 13.50 -19.35 -2.72
N GLY A 181 13.16 -19.46 -1.43
CA GLY A 181 14.07 -19.09 -0.33
C GLY A 181 14.14 -17.58 -0.07
N ASN A 182 13.22 -16.81 -0.64
CA ASN A 182 13.13 -15.37 -0.48
C ASN A 182 12.59 -14.98 0.90
N GLY A 183 12.89 -13.73 1.29
CA GLY A 183 12.58 -13.24 2.62
C GLY A 183 11.11 -12.85 2.78
N ILE A 184 10.53 -13.24 3.90
CA ILE A 184 9.20 -12.85 4.37
C ILE A 184 9.42 -12.01 5.63
N TYR A 185 9.10 -10.72 5.57
CA TYR A 185 9.35 -9.77 6.66
C TYR A 185 8.05 -9.36 7.32
N THR A 186 7.87 -9.74 8.60
CA THR A 186 6.67 -9.39 9.37
C THR A 186 6.87 -8.21 10.29
N ASN A 187 8.13 -7.76 10.50
CA ASN A 187 8.49 -6.69 11.45
C ASN A 187 7.99 -6.99 12.87
N PRO A 188 8.76 -7.73 13.72
CA PRO A 188 10.22 -7.69 13.75
C PRO A 188 10.94 -8.89 13.12
N LEU A 189 10.23 -9.95 12.73
CA LEU A 189 10.84 -11.19 12.29
C LEU A 189 11.07 -11.24 10.77
N ARG A 190 12.10 -11.99 10.40
CA ARG A 190 12.32 -12.48 9.03
C ARG A 190 12.13 -13.99 9.03
N SER A 191 11.42 -14.48 8.01
CA SER A 191 11.32 -15.90 7.66
C SER A 191 11.74 -16.16 6.22
N ALA A 192 12.08 -17.41 5.92
CA ALA A 192 12.33 -17.95 4.60
C ALA A 192 12.24 -19.48 4.69
N PHE A 193 11.99 -20.19 3.59
CA PHE A 193 11.88 -21.65 3.63
C PHE A 193 13.06 -22.34 2.93
N SER A 194 13.46 -23.48 3.46
CA SER A 194 14.49 -24.33 2.85
C SER A 194 14.34 -25.78 3.31
N ASN A 195 15.18 -26.70 2.84
CA ASN A 195 15.18 -28.07 3.36
C ASN A 195 15.43 -28.17 4.89
N LEU A 196 16.01 -27.15 5.51
CA LEU A 196 16.22 -27.10 6.96
C LEU A 196 14.93 -26.84 7.74
N GLY A 197 13.89 -26.30 7.10
CA GLY A 197 12.64 -25.89 7.72
C GLY A 197 12.30 -24.44 7.38
N ALA A 198 11.38 -23.87 8.15
CA ALA A 198 11.12 -22.43 8.12
C ALA A 198 12.14 -21.70 9.00
N GLU A 199 12.89 -20.79 8.39
CA GLU A 199 13.82 -19.90 9.05
C GLU A 199 13.07 -18.95 9.99
N VAL A 200 13.64 -18.71 11.18
CA VAL A 200 13.24 -17.60 12.05
C VAL A 200 14.49 -16.82 12.39
N THR A 201 14.49 -15.54 12.02
CA THR A 201 15.64 -14.64 12.17
C THR A 201 15.19 -13.32 12.77
N ASN A 202 16.01 -12.79 13.68
CA ASN A 202 15.89 -11.42 14.19
C ASN A 202 16.85 -10.52 13.39
N PRO A 203 16.37 -9.85 12.31
CA PRO A 203 17.21 -8.94 11.53
C PRO A 203 17.69 -7.76 12.38
N GLY A 204 16.82 -7.23 13.26
CA GLY A 204 17.07 -5.99 14.00
C GLY A 204 17.28 -4.79 13.07
N ALA A 205 17.96 -3.77 13.57
CA ALA A 205 18.12 -2.49 12.88
C ALA A 205 19.05 -2.51 11.65
N GLY A 206 19.76 -3.61 11.41
CA GLY A 206 20.82 -3.65 10.40
C GLY A 206 22.01 -2.72 10.70
N PHE A 207 22.82 -2.49 9.68
CA PHE A 207 23.92 -1.53 9.68
C PHE A 207 24.05 -0.85 8.32
N VAL A 208 24.54 0.39 8.30
CA VAL A 208 24.80 1.13 7.06
C VAL A 208 26.13 0.68 6.48
N GLN A 209 26.15 0.31 5.20
CA GLN A 209 27.38 0.06 4.45
C GLN A 209 27.49 1.02 3.27
N TYR A 210 28.72 1.45 2.97
CA TYR A 210 29.02 2.40 1.90
C TYR A 210 29.75 1.72 0.74
N TRP A 211 29.47 2.15 -0.47
CA TRP A 211 30.17 1.76 -1.70
C TRP A 211 30.43 2.97 -2.59
N ASN A 212 31.31 2.78 -3.58
CA ASN A 212 31.59 3.79 -4.60
C ASN A 212 31.67 3.16 -6.01
N PRO A 213 30.54 2.66 -6.57
CA PRO A 213 30.49 2.21 -7.96
C PRO A 213 30.61 3.41 -8.90
N ASP A 214 31.44 3.27 -9.94
CA ASP A 214 31.56 4.23 -11.03
C ASP A 214 31.80 5.70 -10.61
N GLY A 215 32.39 5.92 -9.43
CA GLY A 215 32.69 7.24 -8.89
C GLY A 215 31.59 7.85 -8.02
N TYR A 216 30.39 7.26 -8.00
CA TYR A 216 29.26 7.72 -7.19
C TYR A 216 29.27 7.06 -5.81
N ASN A 217 29.09 7.84 -4.75
CA ASN A 217 28.93 7.26 -3.41
C ASN A 217 27.50 6.72 -3.25
N THR A 218 27.37 5.43 -2.97
CA THR A 218 26.09 4.77 -2.62
C THR A 218 26.18 4.12 -1.24
N MET A 219 25.04 3.79 -0.65
CA MET A 219 24.96 3.11 0.64
C MET A 219 23.62 2.40 0.82
N ALA A 220 23.56 1.50 1.79
CA ALA A 220 22.36 0.76 2.13
C ALA A 220 22.39 0.42 3.62
N ASN A 221 21.22 0.42 4.25
CA ASN A 221 21.04 -0.16 5.58
C ASN A 221 20.36 -1.51 5.43
N PHE A 222 21.04 -2.57 5.88
CA PHE A 222 20.52 -3.93 5.78
C PHE A 222 21.02 -4.79 6.93
N SER A 223 20.37 -5.94 7.12
CA SER A 223 20.78 -6.93 8.11
C SER A 223 21.62 -8.03 7.48
N LEU A 224 22.61 -8.56 8.20
CA LEU A 224 23.38 -9.71 7.73
C LEU A 224 22.45 -10.91 7.50
N ALA A 225 22.63 -11.61 6.37
CA ALA A 225 21.94 -12.86 6.06
C ALA A 225 22.49 -14.03 6.90
N LEU A 226 22.33 -13.96 8.22
CA LEU A 226 22.75 -14.96 9.19
C LEU A 226 21.55 -15.51 9.95
N PRO A 227 20.95 -16.62 9.46
CA PRO A 227 19.82 -17.26 10.13
C PRO A 227 20.08 -17.52 11.61
N ASP A 228 19.03 -17.47 12.43
CA ASP A 228 19.12 -17.82 13.86
C ASP A 228 18.65 -19.24 14.12
N MET A 229 17.51 -19.65 13.58
CA MET A 229 17.01 -21.01 13.74
C MET A 229 16.08 -21.46 12.61
N TYR A 230 15.75 -22.75 12.61
CA TYR A 230 14.76 -23.34 11.70
C TYR A 230 13.73 -24.18 12.46
N LEU A 231 12.45 -23.96 12.18
CA LEU A 231 11.34 -24.75 12.68
C LEU A 231 11.04 -25.89 11.70
N LYS A 232 11.00 -27.14 12.20
CA LYS A 232 10.67 -28.32 11.39
C LYS A 232 10.11 -29.45 12.26
N THR A 233 9.48 -30.44 11.63
CA THR A 233 9.06 -31.70 12.26
C THR A 233 9.76 -32.88 11.60
N THR A 234 10.04 -33.95 12.35
CA THR A 234 10.64 -35.16 11.78
C THR A 234 9.69 -35.95 10.87
N THR A 235 8.42 -35.57 10.79
CA THR A 235 7.47 -36.13 9.82
C THR A 235 7.65 -35.55 8.41
N LEU A 236 8.39 -34.45 8.27
CA LEU A 236 8.73 -33.84 6.98
C LEU A 236 10.02 -34.40 6.42
N ASN A 237 9.99 -34.77 5.14
CA ASN A 237 11.14 -35.20 4.37
C ASN A 237 11.97 -33.99 3.90
N GLU A 238 13.13 -34.26 3.31
CA GLU A 238 13.80 -33.28 2.45
C GLU A 238 13.00 -33.09 1.16
N GLY A 239 13.05 -31.88 0.59
CA GLY A 239 12.31 -31.54 -0.63
C GLY A 239 10.79 -31.44 -0.42
N TYR A 240 10.32 -31.14 0.79
CA TYR A 240 8.91 -30.86 1.07
C TYR A 240 8.42 -29.64 0.26
N GLN A 241 7.12 -29.39 0.28
CA GLN A 241 6.48 -28.26 -0.39
C GLN A 241 5.84 -27.30 0.60
N THR A 242 5.95 -26.00 0.33
CA THR A 242 5.19 -24.96 1.01
C THR A 242 3.93 -24.64 0.22
N VAL A 243 2.79 -24.54 0.90
CA VAL A 243 1.51 -24.18 0.29
C VAL A 243 0.79 -23.16 1.17
N VAL A 244 0.38 -22.04 0.60
CA VAL A 244 -0.49 -21.06 1.27
C VAL A 244 -1.86 -21.68 1.46
N VAL A 245 -2.34 -21.72 2.70
CA VAL A 245 -3.61 -22.37 3.07
C VAL A 245 -4.69 -21.40 3.51
N ASP A 246 -4.30 -20.19 3.89
CA ASP A 246 -5.18 -19.07 4.24
C ASP A 246 -4.37 -17.76 4.18
N TYR A 247 -5.04 -16.62 4.01
CA TYR A 247 -4.43 -15.28 4.08
C TYR A 247 -5.49 -14.20 4.32
N SER A 248 -5.04 -13.02 4.72
CA SER A 248 -5.83 -11.79 4.87
C SER A 248 -4.96 -10.58 4.53
N ASP A 249 -5.40 -9.36 4.85
CA ASP A 249 -4.66 -8.12 4.54
C ASP A 249 -3.29 -8.08 5.22
N SER A 250 -3.16 -8.66 6.41
CA SER A 250 -1.91 -8.63 7.19
C SER A 250 -1.44 -10.00 7.68
N THR A 251 -2.12 -11.10 7.32
CA THR A 251 -1.75 -12.48 7.73
C THR A 251 -1.58 -13.44 6.56
N VAL A 252 -0.74 -14.46 6.74
CA VAL A 252 -0.62 -15.61 5.83
C VAL A 252 -0.35 -16.90 6.60
N ASN A 253 -1.06 -17.97 6.22
CA ASN A 253 -0.89 -19.31 6.78
C ASN A 253 -0.20 -20.21 5.74
N VAL A 254 0.92 -20.83 6.12
CA VAL A 254 1.76 -21.61 5.22
C VAL A 254 1.90 -23.04 5.73
N ALA A 255 1.33 -24.00 5.00
CA ALA A 255 1.50 -25.42 5.26
C ALA A 255 2.78 -25.98 4.63
N MET A 256 3.48 -26.83 5.38
CA MET A 256 4.61 -27.63 4.93
C MET A 256 4.13 -29.08 4.70
N ARG A 257 4.22 -29.56 3.46
CA ARG A 257 3.69 -30.86 3.02
C ARG A 257 4.78 -31.72 2.40
N ASN A 258 4.75 -33.03 2.62
CA ASN A 258 5.60 -33.93 1.83
C ASN A 258 5.12 -33.96 0.37
N VAL A 259 6.03 -34.00 -0.60
CA VAL A 259 5.68 -34.05 -2.04
C VAL A 259 4.74 -35.21 -2.33
N GLY A 260 3.62 -34.93 -3.00
CA GLY A 260 2.59 -35.90 -3.34
C GLY A 260 1.70 -36.33 -2.17
N SER A 261 1.90 -35.77 -0.96
CA SER A 261 1.02 -35.95 0.18
C SER A 261 0.09 -34.74 0.34
N PRO A 262 -1.22 -34.94 0.55
CA PRO A 262 -2.11 -33.85 0.91
C PRO A 262 -1.96 -33.43 2.38
N GLU A 263 -1.26 -34.19 3.22
CA GLU A 263 -1.20 -33.94 4.67
C GLU A 263 -0.37 -32.69 5.04
N ASP A 264 -0.93 -31.87 5.93
CA ASP A 264 -0.28 -30.69 6.50
C ASP A 264 0.58 -31.09 7.70
N HIS A 265 1.89 -31.30 7.50
CA HIS A 265 2.76 -31.79 8.57
C HIS A 265 3.09 -30.73 9.61
N MET A 266 3.18 -29.47 9.18
CA MET A 266 3.35 -28.29 10.01
C MET A 266 2.71 -27.11 9.28
N VAL A 267 1.96 -26.27 9.98
CA VAL A 267 1.39 -25.02 9.47
C VAL A 267 1.94 -23.87 10.28
N LEU A 268 2.41 -22.84 9.60
CA LEU A 268 2.94 -21.63 10.20
C LEU A 268 1.98 -20.48 9.95
N THR A 269 1.69 -19.71 10.98
CA THR A 269 0.89 -18.48 10.88
C THR A 269 1.82 -17.29 11.06
N TYR A 270 1.82 -16.41 10.06
CA TYR A 270 2.54 -15.15 10.06
C TYR A 270 1.53 -14.01 10.05
N ALA A 271 1.83 -12.94 10.78
CA ALA A 271 1.09 -11.69 10.74
C ALA A 271 2.07 -10.52 10.80
N GLN A 272 1.89 -9.50 9.97
CA GLN A 272 2.67 -8.27 10.10
C GLN A 272 2.39 -7.62 11.46
N GLY A 273 3.43 -7.06 12.09
CA GLY A 273 3.36 -6.53 13.45
C GLY A 273 3.28 -7.59 14.55
N SER A 274 2.95 -8.85 14.25
CA SER A 274 2.97 -9.88 15.30
C SER A 274 4.40 -10.14 15.76
N PRO A 275 4.68 -10.11 17.08
CA PRO A 275 5.96 -10.54 17.61
C PRO A 275 6.15 -12.06 17.47
N TYR A 276 5.09 -12.82 17.20
CA TYR A 276 5.07 -14.27 17.15
C TYR A 276 5.00 -14.83 15.73
N ILE A 277 5.66 -15.98 15.53
CA ILE A 277 5.29 -16.98 14.53
C ILE A 277 4.67 -18.16 15.27
N PHE A 278 3.45 -18.54 14.91
CA PHE A 278 2.78 -19.73 15.46
C PHE A 278 3.02 -20.94 14.57
N ALA A 279 3.27 -22.09 15.19
CA ALA A 279 3.53 -23.35 14.52
C ALA A 279 2.60 -24.45 15.06
N GLU A 280 1.74 -24.96 14.20
CA GLU A 280 0.86 -26.08 14.49
C GLU A 280 1.38 -27.32 13.77
N VAL A 281 1.44 -28.47 14.46
CA VAL A 281 2.06 -29.69 13.91
C VAL A 281 1.12 -30.88 13.89
N LYS A 282 1.32 -31.75 12.90
CA LYS A 282 0.55 -33.00 12.79
C LYS A 282 0.83 -33.97 13.95
N ASP A 283 2.07 -34.10 14.39
CA ASP A 283 2.47 -35.00 15.49
C ASP A 283 3.19 -34.17 16.56
N SER A 284 2.53 -33.98 17.70
CA SER A 284 2.99 -33.14 18.82
C SER A 284 4.27 -33.64 19.49
N THR A 285 4.75 -34.84 19.14
CA THR A 285 5.98 -35.45 19.70
C THR A 285 7.20 -35.34 18.78
N LYS A 286 7.02 -34.76 17.59
CA LYS A 286 8.04 -34.69 16.52
C LYS A 286 8.55 -33.29 16.14
N PRO A 287 8.03 -32.14 16.62
CA PRO A 287 8.62 -30.86 16.27
C PRO A 287 10.03 -30.73 16.83
N TYR A 288 10.84 -29.93 16.17
CA TYR A 288 12.15 -29.53 16.65
C TYR A 288 12.56 -28.17 16.07
N ILE A 289 13.46 -27.52 16.80
CA ILE A 289 14.11 -26.28 16.41
C ILE A 289 15.57 -26.61 16.15
N ALA A 290 16.03 -26.40 14.92
CA ALA A 290 17.45 -26.48 14.59
C ALA A 290 18.10 -25.11 14.78
N LEU A 291 19.16 -25.04 15.56
CA LEU A 291 19.83 -23.80 15.94
C LEU A 291 21.00 -23.52 15.01
N ALA A 292 21.01 -22.35 14.37
CA ALA A 292 22.09 -21.90 13.51
C ALA A 292 23.22 -21.31 14.36
N THR A 293 24.40 -21.91 14.33
CA THR A 293 25.54 -21.48 15.17
C THR A 293 26.43 -20.44 14.50
N GLN A 294 26.11 -20.01 13.27
CA GLN A 294 26.92 -19.04 12.54
C GLN A 294 26.86 -17.66 13.21
N GLY A 295 28.03 -17.05 13.37
CA GLY A 295 28.17 -15.68 13.87
C GLY A 295 27.91 -15.51 15.37
N THR A 296 27.61 -16.57 16.14
CA THR A 296 27.43 -16.50 17.59
C THR A 296 28.60 -17.13 18.34
N SER A 297 28.92 -16.63 19.53
CA SER A 297 29.97 -17.19 20.39
C SER A 297 29.48 -18.39 21.20
N ALA A 298 28.21 -18.38 21.60
CA ALA A 298 27.55 -19.46 22.34
C ALA A 298 26.03 -19.37 22.18
N ILE A 299 25.34 -20.47 22.51
CA ILE A 299 23.89 -20.48 22.68
C ILE A 299 23.59 -20.92 24.11
N GLU A 300 22.80 -20.12 24.82
CA GLU A 300 22.38 -20.38 26.19
C GLU A 300 20.87 -20.54 26.27
N PHE A 301 20.40 -21.32 27.22
CA PHE A 301 18.98 -21.63 27.39
C PHE A 301 18.51 -21.21 28.78
N TYR A 302 17.31 -20.66 28.85
CA TYR A 302 16.68 -20.22 30.09
C TYR A 302 15.23 -20.66 30.13
N GLN A 303 14.70 -20.82 31.33
CA GLN A 303 13.26 -20.92 31.57
C GLN A 303 12.62 -19.54 31.39
N VAL A 304 11.28 -19.49 31.31
CA VAL A 304 10.52 -18.23 31.16
C VAL A 304 10.83 -17.24 32.28
N ASP A 305 11.03 -17.72 33.51
CA ASP A 305 11.39 -16.91 34.69
C ASP A 305 12.86 -16.40 34.69
N GLY A 306 13.61 -16.65 33.62
CA GLY A 306 15.02 -16.29 33.49
C GLY A 306 16.01 -17.23 34.19
N THR A 307 15.56 -18.36 34.75
CA THR A 307 16.45 -19.37 35.34
C THR A 307 17.21 -20.13 34.26
N LYS A 308 18.55 -20.13 34.32
CA LYS A 308 19.40 -20.81 33.33
C LYS A 308 19.22 -22.34 33.34
N ILE A 309 19.09 -22.93 32.15
CA ILE A 309 19.01 -24.37 31.93
C ILE A 309 20.42 -24.90 31.58
N THR A 310 20.92 -25.84 32.37
CA THR A 310 22.25 -26.47 32.16
C THR A 310 22.19 -27.94 31.79
N GLY A 311 20.99 -28.55 31.82
CA GLY A 311 20.78 -29.95 31.47
C GLY A 311 20.58 -30.15 29.97
N THR A 312 20.62 -31.40 29.52
CA THR A 312 20.28 -31.80 28.14
C THR A 312 18.78 -32.05 27.95
N SER A 313 17.98 -31.84 29.01
CA SER A 313 16.54 -31.97 29.01
C SER A 313 15.94 -30.97 29.98
N TYR A 314 14.78 -30.43 29.63
CA TYR A 314 13.97 -29.55 30.45
C TYR A 314 12.48 -29.87 30.25
N THR A 315 11.65 -29.65 31.27
CA THR A 315 10.19 -29.80 31.19
C THR A 315 9.56 -28.54 31.75
N GLY A 316 8.64 -27.93 31.01
CA GLY A 316 8.00 -26.66 31.35
C GLY A 316 7.05 -26.21 30.27
N ASN A 317 6.68 -24.94 30.30
CA ASN A 317 5.76 -24.30 29.36
C ASN A 317 6.47 -23.38 28.34
N GLY A 318 7.76 -23.11 28.49
CA GLY A 318 8.52 -22.37 27.49
C GLY A 318 10.02 -22.41 27.72
N ILE A 319 10.78 -22.03 26.69
CA ILE A 319 12.24 -21.95 26.74
C ILE A 319 12.71 -20.69 26.02
N ILE A 320 13.64 -19.97 26.63
CA ILE A 320 14.31 -18.82 26.02
C ILE A 320 15.64 -19.29 25.43
N ILE A 321 15.89 -18.91 24.17
CA ILE A 321 17.12 -19.17 23.44
C ILE A 321 17.88 -17.85 23.35
N LYS A 322 19.08 -17.81 23.94
CA LYS A 322 19.99 -16.66 23.87
C LYS A 322 21.17 -16.98 22.95
N TYR A 323 21.34 -16.20 21.89
CA TYR A 323 22.56 -16.16 21.09
C TYR A 323 23.50 -15.11 21.69
N VAL A 324 24.64 -15.56 22.21
CA VAL A 324 25.61 -14.70 22.89
C VAL A 324 26.57 -14.09 21.87
N GLN A 325 26.65 -12.76 21.82
CA GLN A 325 27.48 -12.02 20.87
C GLN A 325 27.27 -12.53 19.44
N LYS A 326 26.02 -12.48 18.96
CA LYS A 326 25.69 -12.70 17.56
C LYS A 326 26.26 -11.55 16.73
N HIS A 327 26.88 -11.87 15.61
CA HIS A 327 27.38 -10.90 14.64
C HIS A 327 26.18 -10.20 13.97
N ILE A 328 26.08 -8.89 14.13
CA ILE A 328 24.93 -8.09 13.69
C ILE A 328 25.26 -7.04 12.63
N GLY A 329 26.53 -6.85 12.30
CA GLY A 329 26.97 -5.91 11.28
C GLY A 329 28.45 -5.59 11.39
N TYR A 330 28.87 -4.53 10.72
CA TYR A 330 30.24 -4.03 10.77
C TYR A 330 30.27 -2.55 11.10
N GLU A 331 31.37 -2.10 11.72
CA GLU A 331 31.74 -0.69 11.68
C GLU A 331 32.02 -0.31 10.22
N THR A 332 31.53 0.84 9.76
CA THR A 332 31.73 1.29 8.38
C THR A 332 32.06 2.78 8.36
N SER A 333 32.77 3.21 7.32
CA SER A 333 33.03 4.63 7.07
C SER A 333 33.22 4.91 5.59
N ARG A 334 32.97 6.16 5.19
CA ARG A 334 33.18 6.60 3.81
C ARG A 334 34.65 6.52 3.38
N PRO A 335 34.93 6.34 2.07
CA PRO A 335 33.94 6.18 0.99
C PRO A 335 33.37 4.75 0.88
N ALA A 336 34.10 3.72 1.33
CA ALA A 336 33.67 2.32 1.24
C ALA A 336 34.48 1.41 2.19
N GLN A 337 34.79 1.89 3.39
CA GLN A 337 35.62 1.16 4.36
C GLN A 337 34.76 0.31 5.29
N VAL A 338 35.17 -0.95 5.46
CA VAL A 338 34.60 -1.89 6.42
C VAL A 338 35.61 -2.16 7.54
N GLY A 339 35.18 -1.90 8.77
CA GLY A 339 35.94 -2.01 10.00
C GLY A 339 35.71 -3.31 10.75
N GLN A 340 35.67 -3.25 12.08
CA GLN A 340 35.51 -4.45 12.91
C GLN A 340 34.05 -4.96 12.89
N PRO A 341 33.83 -6.28 13.06
CA PRO A 341 32.51 -6.83 13.29
C PRO A 341 31.86 -6.27 14.57
N ILE A 342 30.57 -6.00 14.50
CA ILE A 342 29.73 -5.57 15.62
C ILE A 342 28.95 -6.79 16.13
N TYR A 343 28.90 -6.95 17.44
CA TYR A 343 28.22 -8.07 18.09
C TYR A 343 27.16 -7.59 19.08
N GLY A 344 26.05 -8.31 19.15
CA GLY A 344 24.98 -8.10 20.13
C GLY A 344 24.34 -9.42 20.53
N ASP A 345 23.79 -9.48 21.74
CA ASP A 345 23.01 -10.65 22.15
C ASP A 345 21.65 -10.66 21.42
N ARG A 346 21.16 -11.84 21.05
CA ARG A 346 19.79 -12.02 20.53
C ARG A 346 19.02 -13.00 21.41
N TYR A 347 17.75 -12.73 21.64
CA TYR A 347 16.89 -13.56 22.48
C TYR A 347 15.63 -13.96 21.73
N PHE A 348 15.23 -15.21 21.90
CA PHE A 348 13.97 -15.73 21.38
C PHE A 348 13.24 -16.47 22.49
N LEU A 349 11.94 -16.25 22.60
CA LEU A 349 11.04 -17.00 23.46
C LEU A 349 10.33 -18.06 22.62
N VAL A 350 10.37 -19.31 23.06
CA VAL A 350 9.54 -20.39 22.54
C VAL A 350 8.50 -20.75 23.60
N SER A 351 7.24 -20.45 23.34
CA SER A 351 6.12 -20.77 24.23
C SER A 351 5.41 -22.03 23.75
N THR A 352 5.07 -22.89 24.70
CA THR A 352 4.52 -24.24 24.47
C THR A 352 3.39 -24.51 25.45
N PRO A 353 2.59 -25.58 25.26
CA PRO A 353 1.64 -26.02 26.26
C PRO A 353 2.36 -26.46 27.55
N ASP A 354 1.64 -26.42 28.67
CA ASP A 354 2.17 -26.88 29.95
C ASP A 354 2.71 -28.31 29.90
N ASP A 355 3.75 -28.55 30.71
CA ASP A 355 4.46 -29.82 30.84
C ASP A 355 5.15 -30.32 29.55
N SER A 356 5.32 -29.46 28.54
CA SER A 356 6.12 -29.78 27.36
C SER A 356 7.56 -30.17 27.72
N THR A 357 8.13 -31.12 26.98
CA THR A 357 9.52 -31.56 27.19
C THR A 357 10.44 -31.10 26.08
N PHE A 358 11.58 -30.55 26.46
CA PHE A 358 12.63 -30.00 25.60
C PHE A 358 13.88 -30.86 25.69
N GLY A 359 14.23 -31.57 24.62
CA GLY A 359 15.48 -32.32 24.50
C GLY A 359 16.54 -31.49 23.78
N ILE A 360 17.62 -31.12 24.48
CA ILE A 360 18.65 -30.19 24.00
C ILE A 360 19.93 -30.98 23.69
N ALA A 361 20.24 -31.15 22.40
CA ALA A 361 21.45 -31.82 21.95
C ALA A 361 21.80 -31.45 20.49
N ASN A 362 23.09 -31.43 20.15
CA ASN A 362 23.57 -31.27 18.77
C ASN A 362 22.99 -30.04 18.04
N ASN A 363 22.98 -28.87 18.70
CA ASN A 363 22.39 -27.62 18.18
C ASN A 363 20.93 -27.79 17.74
N ARG A 364 20.17 -28.61 18.48
CA ARG A 364 18.77 -28.86 18.23
C ARG A 364 18.01 -28.97 19.55
N ILE A 365 16.81 -28.40 19.55
CA ILE A 365 15.81 -28.56 20.61
C ILE A 365 14.70 -29.45 20.05
N SER A 366 14.58 -30.68 20.52
CA SER A 366 13.45 -31.55 20.17
C SER A 366 12.31 -31.31 21.15
N LEU A 367 11.10 -31.17 20.64
CA LEU A 367 9.91 -30.78 21.40
C LEU A 367 8.94 -31.97 21.48
N SER A 368 8.37 -32.18 22.67
CA SER A 368 7.16 -32.99 22.84
C SER A 368 6.15 -32.14 23.60
N LEU A 369 5.12 -31.68 22.89
CA LEU A 369 4.17 -30.67 23.37
C LEU A 369 3.07 -31.25 24.28
N LEU A 370 2.86 -32.56 24.22
CA LEU A 370 1.95 -33.38 25.05
C LEU A 370 0.46 -32.98 25.00
N ARG A 371 0.11 -31.79 25.51
CA ARG A 371 -1.27 -31.33 25.75
C ARG A 371 -1.94 -30.73 24.52
N SER A 372 -1.17 -30.09 23.65
CA SER A 372 -1.64 -29.54 22.37
C SER A 372 -0.58 -29.79 21.28
N ASN A 373 -0.85 -29.38 20.05
CA ASN A 373 0.03 -29.49 18.89
C ASN A 373 0.52 -28.14 18.36
N VAL A 374 0.42 -27.07 19.17
CA VAL A 374 0.83 -25.71 18.82
C VAL A 374 1.97 -25.22 19.72
N PHE A 375 2.87 -24.44 19.16
CA PHE A 375 3.85 -23.63 19.89
C PHE A 375 4.10 -22.32 19.13
N SER A 376 4.61 -21.30 19.80
CA SER A 376 4.94 -20.02 19.17
C SER A 376 6.39 -19.63 19.44
N VAL A 377 6.94 -18.81 18.55
CA VAL A 377 8.29 -18.26 18.66
C VAL A 377 8.24 -16.75 18.51
N ALA A 378 8.79 -16.02 19.48
CA ALA A 378 8.93 -14.57 19.43
C ALA A 378 10.37 -14.13 19.59
N ALA A 379 10.73 -13.00 18.97
CA ALA A 379 11.94 -12.27 19.31
C ALA A 379 11.66 -11.33 20.49
N ILE A 380 12.49 -11.40 21.52
CA ILE A 380 12.44 -10.51 22.70
C ILE A 380 13.79 -9.80 22.84
N GLN A 381 13.83 -8.68 23.56
CA GLN A 381 15.07 -7.88 23.67
C GLN A 381 15.96 -8.37 24.81
N ASN A 382 15.38 -8.94 25.86
CA ASN A 382 16.11 -9.41 27.03
C ASN A 382 15.26 -10.40 27.84
N LEU A 383 15.87 -11.03 28.84
CA LEU A 383 15.21 -12.06 29.67
C LEU A 383 14.00 -11.54 30.45
N SER A 384 13.98 -10.27 30.87
CA SER A 384 12.88 -9.74 31.69
C SER A 384 11.59 -9.48 30.91
N GLU A 385 11.63 -9.49 29.58
CA GLU A 385 10.41 -9.37 28.75
C GLU A 385 9.69 -10.72 28.57
N ALA A 386 10.35 -11.83 28.89
CA ALA A 386 9.86 -13.16 28.52
C ALA A 386 8.50 -13.50 29.13
N GLU A 387 8.24 -13.11 30.39
CA GLU A 387 6.95 -13.39 31.05
C GLU A 387 5.79 -12.69 30.32
N VAL A 388 5.92 -11.39 30.01
CA VAL A 388 4.89 -10.62 29.30
C VAL A 388 4.56 -11.25 27.95
N TYR A 389 5.58 -11.60 27.16
CA TYR A 389 5.34 -12.25 25.87
C TYR A 389 4.79 -13.67 26.06
N HIS A 390 5.23 -14.40 27.09
CA HIS A 390 4.76 -15.76 27.33
C HIS A 390 3.26 -15.82 27.64
N ASP A 391 2.77 -14.89 28.45
CA ASP A 391 1.34 -14.82 28.82
C ASP A 391 0.46 -14.60 27.59
N HIS A 392 0.90 -13.78 26.64
CA HIS A 392 0.20 -13.48 25.39
C HIS A 392 0.45 -14.50 24.26
N ALA A 393 1.37 -15.45 24.44
CA ALA A 393 1.85 -16.34 23.37
C ALA A 393 0.83 -17.41 22.93
N TYR A 394 -0.39 -17.34 23.44
CA TYR A 394 -1.51 -18.24 23.19
C TYR A 394 -2.68 -17.56 22.46
N LEU A 395 -2.58 -16.24 22.21
CA LEU A 395 -3.51 -15.46 21.40
C LEU A 395 -3.02 -15.49 19.95
N LYS A 396 -3.43 -16.52 19.20
CA LYS A 396 -2.97 -16.73 17.83
C LYS A 396 -3.75 -15.82 16.86
N PRO A 397 -3.11 -14.96 16.06
CA PRO A 397 -3.82 -14.24 15.01
C PRO A 397 -4.34 -15.24 13.98
N VAL A 398 -5.61 -15.11 13.59
CA VAL A 398 -6.25 -15.96 12.58
C VAL A 398 -6.66 -15.19 11.33
N TYR A 399 -6.91 -13.88 11.47
CA TYR A 399 -7.26 -12.99 10.38
C TYR A 399 -6.85 -11.56 10.74
N GLY A 400 -6.41 -10.79 9.75
CA GLY A 400 -6.05 -9.39 9.90
C GLY A 400 -6.84 -8.55 8.90
N ASP A 401 -7.72 -7.70 9.41
CA ASP A 401 -8.50 -6.76 8.60
C ASP A 401 -7.88 -5.36 8.72
N VAL A 402 -7.68 -4.71 7.58
CA VAL A 402 -7.44 -3.27 7.50
C VAL A 402 -8.54 -2.65 6.66
N SER A 403 -9.35 -1.80 7.28
CA SER A 403 -10.49 -1.13 6.64
C SER A 403 -10.38 0.39 6.83
N PHE A 404 -10.96 1.15 5.90
CA PHE A 404 -10.91 2.60 5.96
C PHE A 404 -12.32 3.22 5.84
N GLU A 405 -12.47 4.41 6.41
CA GLU A 405 -13.63 5.27 6.25
C GLU A 405 -13.15 6.70 5.94
N ILE A 406 -13.84 7.37 5.02
CA ILE A 406 -13.55 8.76 4.69
C ILE A 406 -14.60 9.65 5.33
N ASP A 407 -14.20 10.50 6.27
CA ASP A 407 -15.06 11.57 6.77
C ASP A 407 -15.14 12.66 5.70
N HIS A 408 -16.22 12.65 4.92
CA HIS A 408 -16.41 13.60 3.83
C HIS A 408 -16.57 15.05 4.31
N VAL A 409 -16.97 15.27 5.57
CA VAL A 409 -17.18 16.61 6.12
C VAL A 409 -15.86 17.21 6.58
N ASN A 410 -15.07 16.45 7.32
CA ASN A 410 -13.81 16.91 7.89
C ASN A 410 -12.58 16.61 7.00
N SER A 411 -12.79 15.91 5.88
CA SER A 411 -11.75 15.48 4.93
C SER A 411 -10.66 14.68 5.63
N LEU A 412 -11.09 13.62 6.32
CA LEU A 412 -10.26 12.76 7.15
C LEU A 412 -10.33 11.32 6.64
N VAL A 413 -9.19 10.64 6.65
CA VAL A 413 -9.05 9.22 6.36
C VAL A 413 -8.84 8.50 7.68
N GLU A 414 -9.83 7.73 8.10
CA GLU A 414 -9.77 6.88 9.30
C GLU A 414 -9.47 5.45 8.86
N THR A 415 -8.37 4.88 9.32
CA THR A 415 -7.97 3.50 8.98
C THR A 415 -7.96 2.64 10.23
N THR A 416 -8.77 1.60 10.26
CA THR A 416 -8.89 0.66 11.39
C THR A 416 -8.12 -0.62 11.08
N TYR A 417 -7.21 -0.98 11.99
CA TYR A 417 -6.43 -2.20 11.95
C TYR A 417 -6.97 -3.15 13.00
N HIS A 418 -7.43 -4.33 12.59
CA HIS A 418 -8.00 -5.33 13.50
C HIS A 418 -7.31 -6.68 13.33
N SER A 419 -6.82 -7.23 14.45
CA SER A 419 -6.30 -8.60 14.51
C SER A 419 -7.31 -9.51 15.20
N THR A 420 -7.96 -10.36 14.41
CA THR A 420 -8.79 -11.44 14.95
C THR A 420 -7.91 -12.48 15.60
N THR A 421 -8.19 -12.84 16.84
CA THR A 421 -7.37 -13.81 17.57
C THR A 421 -8.16 -15.01 18.07
N GLN A 422 -7.44 -16.12 18.13
CA GLN A 422 -7.89 -17.36 18.74
C GLN A 422 -7.17 -17.55 20.08
N ASP A 423 -7.89 -17.51 21.19
CA ASP A 423 -7.40 -17.92 22.50
C ASP A 423 -7.32 -19.46 22.58
N LEU A 424 -6.09 -19.96 22.54
CA LEU A 424 -5.78 -21.38 22.56
C LEU A 424 -5.93 -22.02 23.95
N LYS A 425 -6.00 -21.23 25.03
CA LYS A 425 -6.24 -21.72 26.40
C LYS A 425 -7.71 -21.65 26.78
N GLY A 426 -8.47 -20.69 26.25
CA GLY A 426 -9.89 -20.47 26.57
C GLY A 426 -10.09 -19.94 27.99
N GLU A 427 -9.12 -19.18 28.49
CA GLU A 427 -9.04 -18.74 29.89
C GLU A 427 -8.64 -17.25 30.04
N GLU A 428 -8.35 -16.54 28.95
CA GLU A 428 -7.63 -15.26 29.03
C GLU A 428 -8.54 -14.03 29.14
N THR A 429 -8.04 -13.02 29.87
CA THR A 429 -8.57 -11.64 29.93
C THR A 429 -7.67 -10.65 29.19
N LEU A 430 -6.66 -11.15 28.49
CA LEU A 430 -5.60 -10.37 27.83
C LEU A 430 -5.91 -10.12 26.36
N GLU A 431 -5.33 -9.05 25.80
CA GLU A 431 -5.44 -8.67 24.39
C GLU A 431 -4.13 -9.00 23.65
N PRO A 432 -4.13 -9.25 22.33
CA PRO A 432 -2.90 -9.60 21.63
C PRO A 432 -1.86 -8.49 21.64
N LEU A 433 -0.59 -8.91 21.67
CA LEU A 433 0.54 -8.02 21.47
C LEU A 433 0.77 -7.78 19.98
N GLN A 434 0.83 -6.51 19.58
CA GLN A 434 1.14 -6.09 18.21
C GLN A 434 2.22 -5.02 18.21
N PHE A 435 3.18 -5.10 17.28
CA PHE A 435 4.14 -4.06 17.01
C PHE A 435 3.60 -3.13 15.93
N ILE A 436 3.45 -1.85 16.24
CA ILE A 436 3.06 -0.83 15.26
C ILE A 436 4.31 -0.19 14.62
N LEU A 437 4.20 0.17 13.33
CA LEU A 437 5.24 0.85 12.56
C LEU A 437 5.27 2.37 12.87
N PRO A 438 6.34 3.12 12.55
CA PRO A 438 6.40 4.55 12.83
C PRO A 438 5.23 5.37 12.29
N HIS A 439 4.75 5.09 11.07
CA HIS A 439 3.59 5.80 10.53
C HIS A 439 2.30 5.54 11.33
N HIS A 440 2.09 4.32 11.85
CA HIS A 440 0.96 4.05 12.73
C HIS A 440 1.04 4.87 14.02
N ASP A 441 2.23 4.95 14.62
CA ASP A 441 2.46 5.70 15.86
C ASP A 441 2.30 7.22 15.68
N VAL A 442 2.70 7.76 14.53
CA VAL A 442 2.54 9.19 14.22
C VAL A 442 1.08 9.58 14.03
N TYR A 443 0.27 8.69 13.46
CA TYR A 443 -1.13 8.98 13.11
C TYR A 443 -2.16 8.32 14.04
N SER A 444 -1.74 7.76 15.17
CA SER A 444 -2.63 7.11 16.14
C SER A 444 -2.41 7.61 17.57
N ASP A 445 -3.48 7.67 18.35
CA ASP A 445 -3.44 7.94 19.79
C ASP A 445 -3.40 6.64 20.64
N VAL A 446 -3.17 5.48 20.03
CA VAL A 446 -3.13 4.19 20.74
C VAL A 446 -2.04 4.17 21.82
N GLU A 447 -2.37 3.68 23.01
CA GLU A 447 -1.41 3.60 24.11
C GLU A 447 -0.37 2.51 23.83
N THR A 448 0.91 2.85 23.97
CA THR A 448 2.03 1.94 23.74
C THR A 448 2.66 1.50 25.06
N LEU A 449 3.10 0.23 25.08
CA LEU A 449 3.92 -0.32 26.15
C LEU A 449 5.36 0.21 26.04
N ALA A 450 6.11 0.10 27.14
CA ALA A 450 7.51 0.53 27.18
C ALA A 450 8.45 -0.31 26.28
N ASN A 451 7.99 -1.49 25.84
CA ASN A 451 8.77 -2.38 25.00
C ASN A 451 8.81 -1.87 23.55
N THR A 452 10.02 -1.83 22.99
CA THR A 452 10.25 -1.40 21.61
C THR A 452 11.22 -2.33 20.90
N PHE A 453 11.09 -2.42 19.57
CA PHE A 453 11.96 -3.25 18.76
C PHE A 453 12.47 -2.49 17.53
N GLN A 454 13.78 -2.29 17.43
CA GLN A 454 14.36 -1.57 16.30
C GLN A 454 14.56 -2.49 15.09
N THR A 455 14.04 -2.09 13.94
CA THR A 455 14.21 -2.76 12.64
C THR A 455 14.76 -1.78 11.59
N VAL A 456 14.86 -2.22 10.33
CA VAL A 456 15.15 -1.34 9.19
C VAL A 456 14.02 -0.33 8.89
N ARG A 457 12.87 -0.46 9.56
CA ARG A 457 11.74 0.47 9.50
C ARG A 457 11.72 1.45 10.67
N GLY A 458 12.81 1.58 11.44
CA GLY A 458 12.84 2.38 12.65
C GLY A 458 12.45 1.59 13.90
N PHE A 459 12.01 2.29 14.94
CA PHE A 459 11.53 1.65 16.18
C PHE A 459 10.06 1.23 16.03
N LEU A 460 9.82 -0.07 16.17
CA LEU A 460 8.47 -0.60 16.36
C LEU A 460 8.07 -0.43 17.83
N LYS A 461 6.87 0.09 18.07
CA LYS A 461 6.29 0.21 19.42
C LYS A 461 5.29 -0.90 19.67
N LEU A 462 5.26 -1.43 20.88
CA LEU A 462 4.38 -2.54 21.24
C LEU A 462 3.05 -2.01 21.80
N ILE A 463 1.93 -2.57 21.38
CA ILE A 463 0.59 -2.34 21.94
C ILE A 463 -0.01 -3.66 22.43
N GLU A 464 -0.91 -3.60 23.41
CA GLU A 464 -1.71 -4.73 23.91
C GLU A 464 -3.19 -4.48 23.58
N HIS A 465 -3.52 -4.57 22.29
CA HIS A 465 -4.85 -4.29 21.75
C HIS A 465 -5.06 -5.12 20.49
N LYS A 466 -6.26 -5.68 20.30
CA LYS A 466 -6.67 -6.24 19.01
C LYS A 466 -6.94 -5.20 17.92
N THR A 467 -7.30 -3.98 18.31
CA THR A 467 -7.70 -2.92 17.36
C THR A 467 -7.06 -1.59 17.70
N PHE A 468 -6.59 -0.89 16.66
CA PHE A 468 -6.22 0.52 16.73
C PHE A 468 -6.61 1.22 15.43
N THR A 469 -6.62 2.55 15.46
CA THR A 469 -7.02 3.39 14.32
C THR A 469 -5.96 4.45 14.05
N THR A 470 -5.70 4.76 12.78
CA THR A 470 -4.95 5.94 12.36
C THR A 470 -5.87 6.97 11.70
N SER A 471 -5.52 8.24 11.84
CA SER A 471 -6.29 9.38 11.32
C SER A 471 -5.40 10.34 10.55
N GLN A 472 -5.72 10.59 9.28
CA GLN A 472 -4.91 11.42 8.39
C GLN A 472 -5.77 12.35 7.54
N SER A 473 -5.38 13.62 7.42
CA SER A 473 -6.15 14.60 6.66
C SER A 473 -5.89 14.49 5.15
N PHE A 474 -6.96 14.67 4.37
CA PHE A 474 -6.93 14.79 2.92
C PHE A 474 -7.06 16.26 2.49
N TYR A 475 -6.10 16.74 1.72
CA TYR A 475 -6.04 18.15 1.28
C TYR A 475 -6.37 18.34 -0.21
N GLY A 476 -6.96 17.33 -0.86
CA GLY A 476 -7.40 17.41 -2.26
C GLY A 476 -6.30 17.20 -3.30
N LEU A 477 -6.72 16.72 -4.47
CA LEU A 477 -5.86 16.37 -5.61
C LEU A 477 -6.34 17.06 -6.87
N LEU A 478 -5.41 17.51 -7.70
CA LEU A 478 -5.70 18.13 -8.99
C LEU A 478 -4.84 17.52 -10.10
N PRO A 479 -5.30 17.61 -11.36
CA PRO A 479 -4.50 17.16 -12.49
C PRO A 479 -3.32 18.10 -12.79
N ALA A 480 -3.47 19.40 -12.53
CA ALA A 480 -2.43 20.40 -12.81
C ALA A 480 -2.61 21.63 -11.91
N MET A 481 -1.87 22.71 -12.18
CA MET A 481 -2.19 24.05 -11.66
C MET A 481 -3.27 24.72 -12.54
N THR A 482 -3.96 25.72 -12.01
CA THR A 482 -4.77 26.63 -12.83
C THR A 482 -3.91 27.72 -13.46
N LYS A 483 -4.48 28.50 -14.40
CA LYS A 483 -3.79 29.53 -15.18
C LYS A 483 -3.00 30.52 -14.31
N PRO A 484 -1.65 30.54 -14.43
CA PRO A 484 -0.82 31.53 -13.76
C PRO A 484 -1.21 32.97 -14.15
N ASN A 485 -1.03 33.91 -13.22
CA ASN A 485 -1.32 35.33 -13.45
C ASN A 485 -0.22 36.28 -12.94
N ASN A 486 0.95 35.74 -12.57
CA ASN A 486 2.12 36.55 -12.19
C ASN A 486 2.70 37.32 -13.38
N ASP A 487 3.43 38.40 -13.07
CA ASP A 487 3.99 39.33 -14.06
C ASP A 487 5.05 38.70 -15.00
N GLN A 488 5.64 37.57 -14.61
CA GLN A 488 6.69 36.89 -15.37
C GLN A 488 6.16 35.78 -16.28
N PHE A 489 4.93 35.32 -16.09
CA PHE A 489 4.31 34.31 -16.96
C PHE A 489 4.01 34.89 -18.33
N ASN A 490 4.49 34.24 -19.39
CA ASN A 490 4.35 34.69 -20.76
C ASN A 490 3.59 33.66 -21.61
N GLU A 491 2.35 33.99 -21.98
CA GLU A 491 1.49 33.12 -22.81
C GLU A 491 2.08 32.83 -24.20
N ILE A 492 2.96 33.70 -24.73
CA ILE A 492 3.64 33.47 -26.01
C ILE A 492 4.70 32.38 -25.85
N GLU A 493 5.49 32.43 -24.77
CA GLU A 493 6.47 31.37 -24.44
C GLU A 493 5.75 30.06 -24.15
N MET A 494 4.67 30.11 -23.35
CA MET A 494 3.86 28.93 -23.08
C MET A 494 3.31 28.29 -24.37
N THR A 495 2.83 29.09 -25.31
CA THR A 495 2.37 28.61 -26.62
C THR A 495 3.52 28.00 -27.45
N ASP A 496 4.72 28.58 -27.38
CA ASP A 496 5.92 28.02 -28.03
C ASP A 496 6.27 26.65 -27.44
N TYR A 497 6.30 26.51 -26.12
CA TYR A 497 6.58 25.23 -25.45
C TYR A 497 5.54 24.16 -25.75
N LEU A 498 4.26 24.51 -25.83
CA LEU A 498 3.22 23.58 -26.30
C LEU A 498 3.43 23.22 -27.78
N THR A 499 3.86 24.16 -28.63
CA THR A 499 4.17 23.85 -30.04
C THR A 499 5.35 22.89 -30.16
N ARG A 500 6.36 23.00 -29.29
CA ARG A 500 7.48 22.02 -29.21
C ARG A 500 6.97 20.65 -28.78
N LEU A 501 6.14 20.58 -27.73
CA LEU A 501 5.47 19.33 -27.33
C LEU A 501 4.67 18.71 -28.47
N ASP A 502 3.93 19.52 -29.24
CA ASP A 502 3.19 19.05 -30.42
C ASP A 502 4.12 18.46 -31.48
N GLY A 503 5.27 19.09 -31.73
CA GLY A 503 6.30 18.57 -32.64
C GLY A 503 6.96 17.27 -32.17
N HIS A 504 7.20 17.12 -30.86
CA HIS A 504 7.76 15.90 -30.26
C HIS A 504 6.79 14.72 -30.26
N THR A 505 5.49 14.99 -30.42
CA THR A 505 4.40 14.01 -30.32
C THR A 505 3.64 13.85 -31.63
N GLU A 506 4.32 13.99 -32.76
CA GLU A 506 3.73 13.77 -34.09
C GLU A 506 3.29 12.31 -34.28
N LEU A 507 2.09 12.08 -34.82
CA LEU A 507 1.54 10.71 -35.01
C LEU A 507 2.39 9.83 -35.94
N SER A 508 3.14 10.44 -36.88
CA SER A 508 4.07 9.70 -37.73
C SER A 508 5.29 9.17 -36.97
N ASP A 509 5.53 9.70 -35.77
CA ASP A 509 6.56 9.38 -34.78
C ASP A 509 7.77 8.62 -35.34
N THR A 510 8.74 9.37 -35.87
CA THR A 510 9.95 8.77 -36.43
C THR A 510 10.95 8.34 -35.37
N GLU A 511 10.78 8.79 -34.12
CA GLU A 511 11.69 8.54 -33.00
C GLU A 511 11.18 7.41 -32.08
N ASN A 512 9.96 6.94 -32.32
CA ASN A 512 9.29 5.86 -31.60
C ASN A 512 9.04 6.17 -30.12
N PHE A 513 8.90 7.45 -29.77
CA PHE A 513 8.56 7.88 -28.41
C PHE A 513 7.05 7.79 -28.14
N LEU A 514 6.25 8.35 -29.04
CA LEU A 514 4.78 8.39 -28.97
C LEU A 514 4.15 7.03 -29.29
N ASN A 515 4.75 6.27 -30.21
CA ASN A 515 4.27 5.00 -30.72
C ASN A 515 5.10 3.82 -30.19
N ASP A 516 5.82 3.99 -29.08
CA ASP A 516 6.52 2.90 -28.42
C ASP A 516 5.55 1.72 -28.13
N GLU A 517 6.02 0.49 -28.29
CA GLU A 517 5.25 -0.72 -27.99
C GLU A 517 5.32 -1.08 -26.48
N GLY A 518 6.33 -0.57 -25.79
CA GLY A 518 6.53 -0.70 -24.35
C GLY A 518 5.53 0.17 -23.58
N PRO A 519 4.71 -0.43 -22.69
CA PRO A 519 3.62 0.29 -22.02
C PRO A 519 4.12 1.43 -21.14
N TYR A 520 5.27 1.26 -20.46
CA TYR A 520 5.86 2.29 -19.61
C TYR A 520 6.31 3.53 -20.40
N TRP A 521 7.11 3.32 -21.45
CA TRP A 521 7.63 4.43 -22.26
C TRP A 521 6.53 5.16 -23.04
N ASN A 522 5.57 4.41 -23.59
CA ASN A 522 4.40 5.00 -24.22
C ASN A 522 3.59 5.86 -23.23
N SER A 523 3.40 5.35 -22.01
CA SER A 523 2.70 6.07 -20.94
C SER A 523 3.41 7.36 -20.51
N LYS A 524 4.75 7.36 -20.54
CA LYS A 524 5.56 8.58 -20.31
C LYS A 524 5.34 9.64 -21.38
N ALA A 525 5.07 9.27 -22.63
CA ALA A 525 4.71 10.21 -23.70
C ALA A 525 3.27 10.73 -23.57
N ILE A 526 2.36 9.92 -23.05
CA ILE A 526 0.94 10.23 -22.88
C ILE A 526 0.71 11.28 -21.78
N TYR A 527 1.49 11.27 -20.70
CA TYR A 527 1.27 12.18 -19.56
C TYR A 527 1.45 13.67 -19.91
N PRO A 528 2.53 14.10 -20.61
CA PRO A 528 2.67 15.48 -21.07
C PRO A 528 1.59 15.92 -22.05
N LEU A 529 1.05 15.01 -22.88
CA LEU A 529 -0.09 15.33 -23.74
C LEU A 529 -1.34 15.69 -22.94
N ALA A 530 -1.63 14.94 -21.88
CA ALA A 530 -2.73 15.24 -20.97
C ALA A 530 -2.55 16.61 -20.29
N GLN A 531 -1.33 16.92 -19.82
CA GLN A 531 -0.99 18.26 -19.31
C GLN A 531 -1.17 19.34 -20.40
N GLY A 532 -0.74 19.06 -21.64
CA GLY A 532 -0.87 19.94 -22.79
C GLY A 532 -2.32 20.30 -23.13
N ILE A 533 -3.27 19.37 -23.01
CA ILE A 533 -4.71 19.65 -23.18
C ILE A 533 -5.18 20.67 -22.14
N ILE A 534 -4.89 20.41 -20.86
CA ILE A 534 -5.29 21.28 -19.75
C ILE A 534 -4.73 22.69 -19.93
N ILE A 535 -3.44 22.81 -20.24
CA ILE A 535 -2.77 24.10 -20.41
C ILE A 535 -3.33 24.84 -21.63
N SER A 536 -3.48 24.15 -22.77
CA SER A 536 -3.98 24.74 -24.02
C SER A 536 -5.39 25.28 -23.86
N ASN A 537 -6.28 24.53 -23.20
CA ASN A 537 -7.64 24.96 -22.90
C ASN A 537 -7.63 26.23 -22.01
N GLN A 538 -6.86 26.22 -20.92
CA GLN A 538 -6.82 27.34 -19.98
C GLN A 538 -6.26 28.64 -20.58
N ILE A 539 -5.30 28.55 -21.52
CA ILE A 539 -4.79 29.74 -22.24
C ILE A 539 -5.62 30.11 -23.49
N GLY A 540 -6.61 29.28 -23.86
CA GLY A 540 -7.47 29.49 -25.02
C GLY A 540 -6.82 29.21 -26.38
N ASN A 541 -5.88 28.27 -26.43
CA ASN A 541 -5.24 27.82 -27.67
C ASN A 541 -5.96 26.60 -28.26
N GLU A 542 -7.08 26.86 -28.95
CA GLU A 542 -7.96 25.82 -29.50
C GLU A 542 -7.26 24.90 -30.51
N ASP A 543 -6.29 25.40 -31.30
CA ASP A 543 -5.60 24.60 -32.32
C ASP A 543 -4.74 23.50 -31.69
N LEU A 544 -3.97 23.83 -30.65
CA LEU A 544 -3.14 22.86 -29.92
C LEU A 544 -3.98 21.93 -29.05
N GLU A 545 -5.03 22.46 -28.40
CA GLU A 545 -5.99 21.66 -27.63
C GLU A 545 -6.58 20.53 -28.50
N VAL A 546 -7.10 20.86 -29.69
CA VAL A 546 -7.66 19.87 -30.63
C VAL A 546 -6.60 18.88 -31.11
N SER A 547 -5.36 19.34 -31.35
CA SER A 547 -4.24 18.45 -31.73
C SER A 547 -3.96 17.42 -30.64
N PHE A 548 -3.80 17.86 -29.39
CA PHE A 548 -3.50 17.00 -28.27
C PHE A 548 -4.64 16.05 -27.91
N ILE A 549 -5.90 16.50 -27.94
CA ILE A 549 -7.08 15.63 -27.78
C ILE A 549 -7.06 14.52 -28.84
N SER A 550 -6.79 14.86 -30.11
CA SER A 550 -6.75 13.86 -31.18
C SER A 550 -5.63 12.84 -30.99
N LYS A 551 -4.44 13.27 -30.57
CA LYS A 551 -3.28 12.38 -30.32
C LYS A 551 -3.52 11.48 -29.12
N LEU A 552 -4.01 12.05 -28.02
CA LEU A 552 -4.29 11.30 -26.81
C LEU A 552 -5.40 10.27 -27.04
N ARG A 553 -6.48 10.65 -27.74
CA ARG A 553 -7.54 9.71 -28.12
C ARG A 553 -7.04 8.59 -29.01
N TYR A 554 -6.14 8.86 -29.96
CA TYR A 554 -5.52 7.83 -30.80
C TYR A 554 -4.78 6.78 -29.95
N LEU A 555 -3.91 7.22 -29.04
CA LEU A 555 -3.09 6.33 -28.21
C LEU A 555 -3.93 5.51 -27.23
N LEU A 556 -4.88 6.14 -26.54
CA LEU A 556 -5.76 5.44 -25.61
C LEU A 556 -6.66 4.45 -26.35
N THR A 557 -7.19 4.81 -27.52
CA THR A 557 -8.02 3.89 -28.32
C THR A 557 -7.24 2.64 -28.73
N ASP A 558 -5.96 2.78 -29.07
CA ASP A 558 -5.10 1.67 -29.46
C ASP A 558 -4.88 0.68 -28.30
N TRP A 559 -4.50 1.18 -27.12
CA TRP A 559 -4.40 0.33 -25.91
C TRP A 559 -5.71 -0.34 -25.52
N LEU A 560 -6.82 0.40 -25.61
CA LEU A 560 -8.13 -0.04 -25.13
C LEU A 560 -8.89 -0.87 -26.18
N THR A 561 -8.26 -1.23 -27.32
CA THR A 561 -8.87 -2.02 -28.38
C THR A 561 -7.98 -3.16 -28.85
N TYR A 562 -8.32 -4.39 -28.46
CA TYR A 562 -7.74 -5.59 -29.07
C TYR A 562 -8.56 -6.06 -30.29
N THR A 563 -7.97 -6.13 -31.47
CA THR A 563 -8.61 -6.71 -32.67
C THR A 563 -8.04 -8.07 -33.03
N SER A 564 -6.72 -8.26 -32.93
CA SER A 564 -6.06 -9.50 -33.34
C SER A 564 -4.62 -9.60 -32.82
N GLU A 565 -4.00 -10.78 -32.98
CA GLU A 565 -2.62 -11.02 -32.55
C GLU A 565 -1.57 -10.19 -33.32
N SER A 566 -1.95 -9.46 -34.38
CA SER A 566 -1.04 -8.56 -35.08
C SER A 566 -0.95 -7.16 -34.44
N ASP A 567 -1.78 -6.88 -33.45
CA ASP A 567 -1.79 -5.60 -32.74
C ASP A 567 -0.55 -5.54 -31.84
N GLU A 568 0.12 -4.39 -31.80
CA GLU A 568 1.35 -4.20 -31.02
C GLU A 568 1.04 -3.86 -29.56
N ARG A 569 0.03 -3.01 -29.35
CA ARG A 569 -0.45 -2.56 -28.04
C ARG A 569 -1.86 -3.05 -27.78
N TYR A 570 -2.06 -3.80 -26.69
CA TYR A 570 -3.39 -4.16 -26.20
C TYR A 570 -3.32 -4.67 -24.76
N LEU A 571 -4.47 -4.64 -24.09
CA LEU A 571 -4.65 -5.25 -22.77
C LEU A 571 -4.97 -6.74 -22.86
N TYR A 572 -4.44 -7.52 -21.93
CA TYR A 572 -4.73 -8.92 -21.70
C TYR A 572 -5.19 -9.13 -20.25
N TYR A 573 -6.33 -9.78 -20.06
CA TYR A 573 -6.82 -10.17 -18.74
C TYR A 573 -6.48 -11.64 -18.45
N ASN A 574 -5.69 -11.87 -17.42
CA ASN A 574 -5.30 -13.18 -16.93
C ASN A 574 -6.28 -13.67 -15.88
N GLU A 575 -7.08 -14.66 -16.24
CA GLU A 575 -8.17 -15.14 -15.41
C GLU A 575 -7.66 -15.84 -14.15
N LYS A 576 -6.51 -16.52 -14.23
CA LYS A 576 -5.98 -17.29 -13.09
C LYS A 576 -5.54 -16.40 -11.94
N TRP A 577 -4.98 -15.23 -12.26
CA TRP A 577 -4.64 -14.22 -11.27
C TRP A 577 -5.81 -13.28 -10.99
N GLY A 578 -6.71 -13.08 -11.96
CA GLY A 578 -7.68 -12.00 -11.95
C GLY A 578 -6.97 -10.66 -12.07
N SER A 579 -6.13 -10.49 -13.10
CA SER A 579 -5.26 -9.31 -13.28
C SER A 579 -5.14 -8.95 -14.77
N VAL A 580 -4.95 -7.66 -15.05
CA VAL A 580 -4.76 -7.09 -16.40
C VAL A 580 -3.31 -6.69 -16.60
N TYR A 581 -2.76 -6.98 -17.78
CA TYR A 581 -1.43 -6.50 -18.20
C TYR A 581 -1.37 -6.35 -19.73
N TYR A 582 -0.18 -6.15 -20.28
CA TYR A 582 0.03 -5.70 -21.65
C TYR A 582 0.53 -6.80 -22.61
N SER A 583 0.44 -6.51 -23.91
CA SER A 583 1.02 -7.32 -24.99
C SER A 583 2.56 -7.37 -24.97
N ASN A 584 3.20 -6.37 -24.38
CA ASN A 584 4.64 -6.24 -24.19
C ASN A 584 5.02 -6.49 -22.71
N ASN A 585 6.24 -6.96 -22.45
CA ASN A 585 6.73 -7.37 -21.13
C ASN A 585 7.84 -6.48 -20.55
N ASP A 586 7.94 -5.23 -20.99
CA ASP A 586 8.89 -4.29 -20.42
C ASP A 586 8.67 -4.16 -18.91
N PHE A 587 9.79 -4.07 -18.20
CA PHE A 587 9.85 -4.07 -16.73
C PHE A 587 9.12 -5.25 -16.07
N ASN A 588 8.96 -6.36 -16.80
CA ASN A 588 8.28 -7.57 -16.35
C ASN A 588 6.81 -7.37 -15.95
N THR A 589 6.15 -6.36 -16.52
CA THR A 589 4.72 -6.07 -16.32
C THR A 589 3.84 -7.30 -16.57
N ALA A 590 4.11 -8.10 -17.61
CA ALA A 590 3.32 -9.31 -17.87
C ALA A 590 3.85 -10.57 -17.15
N SER A 591 5.16 -10.81 -17.14
CA SER A 591 5.76 -12.05 -16.61
C SER A 591 5.83 -12.10 -15.09
N GLU A 592 5.87 -10.95 -14.43
CA GLU A 592 6.01 -10.83 -12.98
C GLU A 592 4.94 -9.97 -12.31
N LEU A 593 4.00 -9.42 -13.08
CA LEU A 593 2.96 -8.50 -12.57
C LEU A 593 3.57 -7.29 -11.85
N SER A 594 4.71 -6.82 -12.36
CA SER A 594 5.46 -5.70 -11.78
C SER A 594 4.95 -4.37 -12.32
N ASP A 595 5.02 -3.33 -11.49
CA ASP A 595 4.88 -1.93 -11.90
C ASP A 595 3.52 -1.57 -12.53
N HIS A 596 2.48 -2.36 -12.21
CA HIS A 596 1.11 -2.13 -12.66
C HIS A 596 0.59 -0.78 -12.18
N ALA A 597 0.70 -0.44 -10.89
CA ALA A 597 0.28 0.87 -10.38
C ALA A 597 0.96 2.03 -11.14
N PHE A 598 2.26 1.91 -11.45
CA PHE A 598 2.99 2.96 -12.16
C PHE A 598 2.45 3.13 -13.58
N THR A 599 2.38 2.04 -14.35
CA THR A 599 2.06 2.11 -15.78
C THR A 599 0.55 2.27 -16.03
N HIS A 600 -0.30 1.57 -15.28
CA HIS A 600 -1.76 1.77 -15.29
C HIS A 600 -2.10 3.19 -14.84
N GLY A 601 -1.41 3.72 -13.82
CA GLY A 601 -1.61 5.06 -13.28
C GLY A 601 -1.53 6.16 -14.34
N TYR A 602 -0.51 6.15 -15.19
CA TYR A 602 -0.38 7.10 -16.30
C TYR A 602 -1.51 6.99 -17.33
N LEU A 603 -1.87 5.77 -17.74
CA LEU A 603 -2.95 5.55 -18.72
C LEU A 603 -4.30 5.99 -18.16
N VAL A 604 -4.60 5.67 -16.89
CA VAL A 604 -5.84 6.09 -16.22
C VAL A 604 -5.86 7.61 -16.01
N TYR A 605 -4.74 8.21 -15.63
CA TYR A 605 -4.62 9.67 -15.51
C TYR A 605 -4.97 10.35 -16.83
N ALA A 606 -4.39 9.89 -17.93
CA ALA A 606 -4.62 10.50 -19.24
C ALA A 606 -6.03 10.23 -19.78
N ALA A 607 -6.59 9.04 -19.50
CA ALA A 607 -8.00 8.74 -19.76
C ALA A 607 -8.95 9.67 -19.01
N SER A 608 -8.63 9.99 -17.74
CA SER A 608 -9.41 10.91 -16.91
C SER A 608 -9.37 12.33 -17.46
N VAL A 609 -8.18 12.82 -17.84
CA VAL A 609 -8.06 14.13 -18.47
C VAL A 609 -8.81 14.17 -19.79
N LEU A 610 -8.65 13.17 -20.67
CA LEU A 610 -9.36 13.12 -21.94
C LEU A 610 -10.89 13.13 -21.75
N ALA A 611 -11.41 12.41 -20.75
CA ALA A 611 -12.85 12.33 -20.47
C ALA A 611 -13.48 13.72 -20.23
N MET A 612 -12.77 14.64 -19.57
CA MET A 612 -13.26 16.01 -19.37
C MET A 612 -13.41 16.79 -20.68
N TYR A 613 -12.52 16.56 -21.66
CA TYR A 613 -12.47 17.32 -22.92
C TYR A 613 -13.08 16.58 -24.12
N ASP A 614 -13.51 15.34 -23.93
CA ASP A 614 -14.15 14.49 -24.94
C ASP A 614 -15.37 13.75 -24.35
N ASP A 615 -16.55 14.33 -24.57
CA ASP A 615 -17.84 13.90 -24.00
C ASP A 615 -18.27 12.48 -24.43
N THR A 616 -17.64 11.91 -25.45
CA THR A 616 -17.95 10.54 -25.91
C THR A 616 -17.04 9.48 -25.30
N PHE A 617 -15.86 9.86 -24.80
CA PHE A 617 -14.80 8.92 -24.43
C PHE A 617 -15.21 7.93 -23.33
N VAL A 618 -15.86 8.41 -22.26
CA VAL A 618 -16.36 7.56 -21.16
C VAL A 618 -17.37 6.54 -21.69
N SER A 619 -18.28 6.96 -22.56
CA SER A 619 -19.29 6.06 -23.14
C SER A 619 -18.68 5.02 -24.08
N ASP A 620 -17.58 5.36 -24.76
CA ASP A 620 -16.93 4.50 -25.75
C ASP A 620 -15.99 3.46 -25.10
N TYR A 621 -15.23 3.88 -24.09
CA TYR A 621 -14.11 3.09 -23.54
C TYR A 621 -14.10 2.95 -22.01
N GLY A 622 -15.01 3.60 -21.28
CA GLY A 622 -14.96 3.71 -19.81
C GLY A 622 -14.84 2.37 -19.08
N THR A 623 -15.56 1.34 -19.51
CA THR A 623 -15.47 -0.01 -18.91
C THR A 623 -14.07 -0.63 -19.04
N VAL A 624 -13.36 -0.37 -20.15
CA VAL A 624 -12.00 -0.90 -20.35
C VAL A 624 -10.98 -0.10 -19.53
N VAL A 625 -11.21 1.21 -19.36
CA VAL A 625 -10.43 2.03 -18.41
C VAL A 625 -10.62 1.52 -16.98
N GLU A 626 -11.86 1.24 -16.57
CA GLU A 626 -12.14 0.67 -15.25
C GLU A 626 -11.54 -0.73 -15.07
N THR A 627 -11.47 -1.53 -16.14
CA THR A 627 -10.76 -2.83 -16.12
C THR A 627 -9.28 -2.65 -15.79
N LEU A 628 -8.64 -1.60 -16.31
CA LEU A 628 -7.25 -1.23 -15.99
C LEU A 628 -7.10 -0.70 -14.56
N LEU A 629 -8.01 0.18 -14.15
CA LEU A 629 -8.01 0.79 -12.82
C LEU A 629 -8.24 -0.24 -11.72
N ASN A 630 -9.20 -1.14 -11.92
CA ASN A 630 -9.53 -2.21 -10.99
C ASN A 630 -8.39 -3.22 -10.83
N ASP A 631 -7.41 -3.27 -11.73
CA ASP A 631 -6.27 -4.15 -11.53
C ASP A 631 -5.43 -3.78 -10.31
N TYR A 632 -5.24 -2.48 -10.03
CA TYR A 632 -4.43 -2.00 -8.89
C TYR A 632 -5.25 -1.32 -7.78
N MET A 633 -6.44 -0.78 -8.08
CA MET A 633 -7.29 0.00 -7.16
C MET A 633 -8.70 -0.60 -7.04
N TYR A 634 -8.83 -1.92 -6.92
CA TYR A 634 -10.15 -2.50 -6.65
C TYR A 634 -10.55 -2.26 -5.19
N PRO A 635 -11.71 -1.63 -4.90
CA PRO A 635 -12.06 -1.25 -3.53
C PRO A 635 -12.77 -2.36 -2.75
N TYR A 636 -13.03 -3.51 -3.36
CA TYR A 636 -13.79 -4.60 -2.72
C TYR A 636 -12.90 -5.80 -2.41
N LYS A 637 -12.97 -6.26 -1.15
CA LYS A 637 -12.30 -7.48 -0.70
C LYS A 637 -12.96 -8.72 -1.29
N ASP A 638 -12.18 -9.80 -1.36
CA ASP A 638 -12.69 -11.15 -1.58
C ASP A 638 -13.45 -11.38 -2.90
N HIS A 639 -13.15 -10.57 -3.92
CA HIS A 639 -13.86 -10.62 -5.20
C HIS A 639 -13.21 -11.60 -6.19
N GLU A 640 -14.00 -12.11 -7.14
CA GLU A 640 -13.47 -13.05 -8.12
C GLU A 640 -12.67 -12.38 -9.25
N GLU A 641 -13.04 -11.16 -9.64
CA GLU A 641 -12.45 -10.49 -10.80
C GLU A 641 -11.08 -9.85 -10.50
N PHE A 642 -10.98 -9.09 -9.41
CA PHE A 642 -9.78 -8.32 -9.07
C PHE A 642 -9.46 -8.44 -7.59
N ASP A 643 -8.17 -8.34 -7.28
CA ASP A 643 -7.65 -8.35 -5.91
C ASP A 643 -7.82 -6.97 -5.28
N TYR A 644 -8.11 -6.95 -3.99
CA TYR A 644 -8.32 -5.71 -3.24
C TYR A 644 -7.02 -4.92 -3.17
N LEU A 645 -7.03 -3.72 -3.76
CA LEU A 645 -5.88 -2.81 -3.80
C LEU A 645 -4.54 -3.53 -4.11
N ARG A 646 -4.54 -4.42 -5.12
CA ARG A 646 -3.47 -5.41 -5.43
C ARG A 646 -2.05 -5.00 -5.06
N SER A 647 -1.62 -3.80 -5.46
CA SER A 647 -0.23 -3.37 -5.30
C SER A 647 0.05 -2.74 -3.93
N PHE A 648 -0.97 -2.31 -3.20
CA PHE A 648 -0.89 -1.59 -1.94
C PHE A 648 -0.94 -2.53 -0.74
N ASP A 649 0.07 -2.45 0.12
CA ASP A 649 0.10 -3.16 1.40
C ASP A 649 -0.44 -2.25 2.51
N PRO A 650 -1.65 -2.50 3.03
CA PRO A 650 -2.30 -1.59 3.97
C PRO A 650 -1.62 -1.54 5.34
N TRP A 651 -0.79 -2.54 5.67
CA TRP A 651 0.03 -2.52 6.89
C TRP A 651 1.34 -1.76 6.67
N ALA A 652 1.99 -1.92 5.53
CA ALA A 652 3.19 -1.15 5.20
C ALA A 652 2.87 0.32 4.90
N GLY A 653 1.62 0.61 4.50
CA GLY A 653 1.13 1.93 4.13
C GLY A 653 1.56 2.37 2.74
N HIS A 654 2.00 1.44 1.89
CA HIS A 654 2.52 1.78 0.56
C HIS A 654 2.46 0.63 -0.44
N THR A 655 2.65 1.01 -1.69
CA THR A 655 2.72 0.10 -2.83
C THR A 655 4.00 -0.71 -2.82
N TRP A 656 3.92 -1.96 -3.24
CA TRP A 656 5.05 -2.81 -3.61
C TRP A 656 5.07 -3.01 -5.13
N ALA A 657 6.20 -2.73 -5.74
CA ALA A 657 6.35 -2.67 -7.19
C ALA A 657 6.34 -4.07 -7.84
N HIS A 658 7.06 -5.04 -7.27
CA HIS A 658 7.27 -6.34 -7.88
C HIS A 658 6.17 -7.35 -7.49
N GLY A 659 5.52 -8.00 -8.45
CA GLY A 659 4.34 -8.84 -8.18
C GLY A 659 4.58 -10.06 -7.29
N PHE A 660 5.81 -10.56 -7.19
CA PHE A 660 6.12 -11.74 -6.35
C PHE A 660 7.09 -11.51 -5.20
N GLY A 661 7.66 -10.31 -5.03
CA GLY A 661 8.70 -10.06 -4.01
C GLY A 661 9.83 -11.13 -3.94
N THR A 662 10.34 -11.61 -5.08
CA THR A 662 11.28 -12.74 -5.15
C THR A 662 12.73 -12.37 -4.84
N PHE A 663 12.94 -11.71 -3.69
CA PHE A 663 14.26 -11.28 -3.23
C PHE A 663 14.52 -11.68 -1.78
N ALA A 664 15.80 -11.79 -1.41
CA ALA A 664 16.19 -12.17 -0.05
C ALA A 664 15.71 -11.15 1.00
N GLU A 665 15.58 -9.89 0.59
CA GLU A 665 15.11 -8.73 1.36
C GLU A 665 13.59 -8.48 1.25
N GLY A 666 12.85 -9.38 0.62
CA GLY A 666 11.39 -9.25 0.43
C GLY A 666 11.04 -8.37 -0.77
N ASN A 667 9.84 -7.78 -0.75
CA ASN A 667 9.38 -6.91 -1.84
C ASN A 667 10.03 -5.52 -1.78
N ASN A 668 9.85 -4.71 -2.84
CA ASN A 668 10.48 -3.39 -2.97
C ASN A 668 9.57 -2.33 -3.62
N ILE A 669 9.87 -1.07 -3.35
CA ILE A 669 9.41 0.09 -4.11
C ILE A 669 10.59 1.03 -4.34
N GLU A 670 10.77 1.46 -5.59
CA GLU A 670 11.73 2.50 -5.99
C GLU A 670 10.99 3.82 -6.11
N SER A 671 10.15 3.98 -7.15
CA SER A 671 9.47 5.22 -7.50
C SER A 671 8.21 5.43 -6.66
N SER A 672 8.35 6.04 -5.47
CA SER A 672 7.19 6.34 -4.61
C SER A 672 6.26 7.37 -5.25
N SER A 673 6.78 8.31 -6.04
CA SER A 673 5.96 9.32 -6.70
C SER A 673 5.13 8.78 -7.85
N GLU A 674 5.56 7.73 -8.54
CA GLU A 674 4.71 7.06 -9.53
C GLU A 674 3.58 6.26 -8.88
N ALA A 675 3.83 5.66 -7.70
CA ALA A 675 2.74 5.11 -6.89
C ALA A 675 1.74 6.20 -6.49
N ILE A 676 2.22 7.33 -5.96
CA ILE A 676 1.39 8.48 -5.56
C ILE A 676 0.58 9.01 -6.75
N GLN A 677 1.21 9.16 -7.92
CA GLN A 677 0.54 9.66 -9.12
C GLN A 677 -0.54 8.69 -9.63
N SER A 678 -0.36 7.37 -9.46
CA SER A 678 -1.40 6.42 -9.83
C SER A 678 -2.72 6.67 -9.11
N TRP A 679 -2.68 6.97 -7.82
CA TRP A 679 -3.85 7.35 -7.03
C TRP A 679 -4.48 8.66 -7.51
N VAL A 680 -3.69 9.62 -8.01
CA VAL A 680 -4.21 10.84 -8.64
C VAL A 680 -5.02 10.48 -9.88
N GLY A 681 -4.49 9.62 -10.76
CA GLY A 681 -5.20 9.15 -11.94
C GLY A 681 -6.52 8.46 -11.59
N GLY A 682 -6.49 7.52 -10.64
CA GLY A 682 -7.70 6.83 -10.16
C GLY A 682 -8.72 7.79 -9.52
N TYR A 683 -8.26 8.77 -8.74
CA TYR A 683 -9.12 9.78 -8.13
C TYR A 683 -9.83 10.63 -9.19
N LEU A 684 -9.10 11.12 -10.19
CA LEU A 684 -9.68 11.91 -11.27
C LEU A 684 -10.73 11.09 -12.05
N TRP A 685 -10.44 9.84 -12.41
CA TRP A 685 -11.42 8.96 -13.06
C TRP A 685 -12.69 8.76 -12.23
N ALA A 686 -12.54 8.62 -10.92
CA ALA A 686 -13.66 8.49 -10.01
C ALA A 686 -14.53 9.75 -9.96
N LEU A 687 -13.92 10.94 -10.09
CA LEU A 687 -14.66 12.21 -10.22
C LEU A 687 -15.40 12.32 -11.56
N GLU A 688 -14.77 11.93 -12.67
CA GLU A 688 -15.40 11.91 -14.00
C GLU A 688 -16.66 11.02 -14.00
N THR A 689 -16.55 9.84 -13.41
CA THR A 689 -17.63 8.83 -13.39
C THR A 689 -18.60 8.98 -12.21
N GLY A 690 -18.29 9.84 -11.24
CA GLY A 690 -19.05 9.99 -10.00
C GLY A 690 -19.03 8.76 -9.09
N ASN A 691 -18.02 7.89 -9.22
CA ASN A 691 -17.90 6.67 -8.45
C ASN A 691 -17.26 6.94 -7.07
N THR A 692 -18.08 7.00 -6.02
CA THR A 692 -17.62 7.35 -4.67
C THR A 692 -16.71 6.29 -4.04
N ASP A 693 -16.89 5.02 -4.36
CA ASP A 693 -16.09 3.94 -3.77
C ASP A 693 -14.66 3.95 -4.33
N LEU A 694 -14.52 4.16 -5.65
CA LEU A 694 -13.21 4.39 -6.28
C LEU A 694 -12.56 5.68 -5.78
N ARG A 695 -13.34 6.76 -5.62
CA ARG A 695 -12.84 8.04 -5.10
C ARG A 695 -12.28 7.85 -3.69
N ASP A 696 -13.01 7.18 -2.81
CA ASP A 696 -12.63 7.00 -1.42
C ASP A 696 -11.42 6.06 -1.30
N ALA A 697 -11.33 5.01 -2.13
CA ALA A 697 -10.13 4.18 -2.25
C ALA A 697 -8.90 4.96 -2.75
N ALA A 698 -9.08 5.86 -3.72
CA ALA A 698 -8.00 6.71 -4.22
C ALA A 698 -7.53 7.71 -3.17
N ILE A 699 -8.44 8.29 -2.37
CA ILE A 699 -8.11 9.16 -1.24
C ILE A 699 -7.31 8.38 -0.19
N TYR A 700 -7.78 7.18 0.19
CA TYR A 700 -7.10 6.30 1.13
C TYR A 700 -5.68 5.96 0.66
N GLY A 701 -5.54 5.44 -0.56
CA GLY A 701 -4.25 5.08 -1.15
C GLY A 701 -3.30 6.27 -1.24
N PHE A 702 -3.76 7.42 -1.73
CA PHE A 702 -2.93 8.63 -1.85
C PHE A 702 -2.38 9.09 -0.50
N VAL A 703 -3.25 9.21 0.51
CA VAL A 703 -2.87 9.76 1.82
C VAL A 703 -1.85 8.86 2.53
N HIS A 704 -2.02 7.54 2.44
CA HIS A 704 -1.06 6.58 3.00
C HIS A 704 0.25 6.53 2.20
N GLU A 705 0.20 6.45 0.87
CA GLU A 705 1.39 6.39 0.02
C GLU A 705 2.27 7.64 0.21
N LEU A 706 1.66 8.83 0.28
CA LEU A 706 2.36 10.09 0.55
C LEU A 706 2.98 10.11 1.96
N ALA A 707 2.22 9.65 2.98
CA ALA A 707 2.72 9.56 4.34
C ALA A 707 3.89 8.58 4.46
N SER A 708 3.81 7.44 3.77
CA SER A 708 4.87 6.45 3.67
C SER A 708 6.11 6.99 2.95
N ALA A 709 5.94 7.72 1.85
CA ALA A 709 7.06 8.37 1.16
C ALA A 709 7.78 9.37 2.09
N LYS A 710 7.03 10.24 2.78
CA LYS A 710 7.60 11.17 3.78
C LYS A 710 8.31 10.43 4.91
N MET A 711 7.73 9.34 5.41
CA MET A 711 8.27 8.58 6.54
C MET A 711 9.50 7.73 6.16
N TYR A 712 9.40 6.90 5.13
CA TYR A 712 10.43 5.89 4.84
C TYR A 712 11.36 6.29 3.71
N MET A 713 10.86 7.03 2.71
CA MET A 713 11.70 7.47 1.59
C MET A 713 12.51 8.71 1.96
N PHE A 714 12.00 9.62 2.78
CA PHE A 714 12.68 10.89 3.12
C PHE A 714 12.91 11.13 4.62
N ASP A 715 12.38 10.26 5.49
CA ASP A 715 12.51 10.35 6.95
C ASP A 715 12.18 11.74 7.51
N TYR A 716 10.96 12.21 7.25
CA TYR A 716 10.51 13.54 7.67
C TYR A 716 10.44 13.70 9.19
N GLU A 717 10.19 12.59 9.90
CA GLU A 717 10.03 12.56 11.36
C GLU A 717 11.32 12.20 12.11
N ASP A 718 12.42 11.90 11.41
CA ASP A 718 13.69 11.43 12.01
C ASP A 718 13.48 10.17 12.89
N LEU A 719 12.76 9.18 12.33
CA LEU A 719 12.37 7.94 13.03
C LEU A 719 12.90 6.66 12.36
N VAL A 720 13.37 6.75 11.11
CA VAL A 720 13.63 5.57 10.26
C VAL A 720 15.11 5.39 9.97
N PHE A 721 15.80 6.42 9.49
CA PHE A 721 17.16 6.30 9.02
C PHE A 721 18.13 6.07 10.17
N LYS A 722 18.86 4.95 10.08
CA LYS A 722 19.95 4.62 10.99
C LYS A 722 21.01 5.72 11.01
N ASP A 723 21.55 5.98 12.21
CA ASP A 723 22.66 6.91 12.45
C ASP A 723 23.74 6.84 11.35
N ASN A 724 24.22 8.02 10.94
CA ASN A 724 25.17 8.27 9.85
C ASN A 724 24.59 8.14 8.43
N TYR A 725 23.36 7.63 8.22
CA TYR A 725 22.75 7.62 6.89
C TYR A 725 22.34 9.05 6.47
N GLU A 726 21.52 9.69 7.31
CA GLU A 726 21.04 11.07 7.16
C GLU A 726 22.15 12.14 7.18
N THR A 727 23.36 11.81 7.63
CA THR A 727 24.52 12.72 7.49
C THR A 727 24.93 12.89 6.03
N TYR A 728 24.46 12.03 5.13
CA TYR A 728 24.91 11.98 3.74
C TYR A 728 23.83 11.93 2.68
N ALA A 729 22.65 11.39 2.99
CA ALA A 729 21.51 11.36 2.07
C ALA A 729 20.21 11.61 2.83
N GLY A 730 19.38 12.50 2.30
CA GLY A 730 18.04 12.78 2.82
C GLY A 730 16.97 11.93 2.15
N VAL A 731 17.37 10.87 1.45
CA VAL A 731 16.49 9.98 0.71
C VAL A 731 17.00 8.54 0.82
N ALA A 732 16.06 7.59 0.93
CA ALA A 732 16.35 6.17 0.79
C ALA A 732 16.75 5.91 -0.65
N GLY A 733 15.84 5.99 -1.62
CA GLY A 733 16.07 5.68 -3.04
C GLY A 733 15.33 4.41 -3.44
N MET A 734 15.47 3.37 -2.63
CA MET A 734 14.63 2.17 -2.68
C MET A 734 14.31 1.66 -1.28
N ILE A 735 13.06 1.27 -1.07
CA ILE A 735 12.58 0.67 0.18
C ILE A 735 12.26 -0.80 -0.06
N TRP A 736 12.74 -1.68 0.82
CA TRP A 736 12.53 -3.13 0.77
C TRP A 736 11.96 -3.65 2.07
N GLY A 737 11.36 -4.84 2.10
CA GLY A 737 10.94 -5.46 3.37
C GLY A 737 12.04 -5.54 4.43
N GLY A 738 13.28 -5.80 4.01
CA GLY A 738 14.44 -6.04 4.87
C GLY A 738 15.60 -5.05 4.79
N LYS A 739 15.50 -4.00 3.98
CA LYS A 739 16.54 -2.97 3.81
C LYS A 739 15.98 -1.66 3.24
N TYR A 740 16.86 -0.67 3.10
CA TYR A 740 16.68 0.49 2.24
C TYR A 740 18.03 0.91 1.61
N ASP A 741 18.02 1.33 0.34
CA ASP A 741 19.22 1.61 -0.48
C ASP A 741 19.21 3.02 -1.06
N TYR A 742 20.32 3.75 -0.91
CA TYR A 742 20.68 4.97 -1.67
C TYR A 742 21.15 4.62 -3.08
N ALA A 743 20.23 4.08 -3.87
CA ALA A 743 20.46 3.65 -5.24
C ALA A 743 19.14 3.65 -6.02
N THR A 744 19.26 3.43 -7.33
CA THR A 744 18.17 3.04 -8.23
C THR A 744 18.50 1.70 -8.89
N TRP A 745 17.53 1.08 -9.55
CA TRP A 745 17.70 -0.11 -10.41
C TRP A 745 18.71 0.11 -11.54
N PHE A 746 18.94 1.36 -11.92
CA PHE A 746 19.80 1.75 -13.04
C PHE A 746 21.07 2.53 -12.61
N GLY A 747 21.31 2.74 -11.32
CA GLY A 747 22.59 3.28 -10.87
C GLY A 747 22.58 4.02 -9.53
N ALA A 748 23.63 4.79 -9.30
CA ALA A 748 23.87 5.52 -8.05
C ALA A 748 24.04 7.04 -8.25
N ASN A 749 23.61 7.58 -9.40
CA ASN A 749 23.66 9.03 -9.64
C ASN A 749 22.67 9.72 -8.70
N PRO A 750 23.09 10.65 -7.81
CA PRO A 750 22.20 11.34 -6.90
C PRO A 750 21.00 11.98 -7.59
N THR A 751 21.20 12.63 -8.74
CA THR A 751 20.13 13.27 -9.50
C THR A 751 19.00 12.30 -9.84
N PHE A 752 19.33 11.05 -10.16
CA PHE A 752 18.34 10.01 -10.44
C PHE A 752 17.72 9.45 -9.15
N ILE A 753 18.51 9.27 -8.08
CA ILE A 753 18.00 8.76 -6.79
C ILE A 753 16.96 9.71 -6.18
N TYR A 754 17.20 11.03 -6.22
CA TYR A 754 16.23 12.01 -5.75
C TYR A 754 15.11 12.22 -6.77
N GLY A 755 15.46 12.38 -8.04
CA GLY A 755 14.50 12.75 -9.08
C GLY A 755 13.45 11.67 -9.38
N ILE A 756 13.76 10.38 -9.14
CA ILE A 756 12.80 9.29 -9.33
C ILE A 756 11.66 9.35 -8.30
N GLN A 757 11.86 10.04 -7.17
CA GLN A 757 10.84 10.28 -6.13
C GLN A 757 10.04 11.56 -6.36
N TRP A 758 10.36 12.32 -7.41
CA TRP A 758 9.76 13.61 -7.74
C TRP A 758 9.14 13.66 -9.15
N LEU A 759 9.21 12.55 -9.89
CA LEU A 759 8.57 12.39 -11.19
C LEU A 759 7.30 11.52 -11.09
N PRO A 760 6.32 11.73 -11.97
CA PRO A 760 6.24 12.76 -12.99
C PRO A 760 5.94 14.14 -12.41
N ASN A 761 6.23 15.22 -13.15
CA ASN A 761 5.93 16.58 -12.72
C ASN A 761 4.42 16.82 -12.64
N GLY A 762 3.90 17.31 -11.50
CA GLY A 762 2.47 17.53 -11.31
C GLY A 762 2.14 18.26 -10.01
N GLU A 763 0.89 18.70 -9.88
CA GLU A 763 0.41 19.45 -8.70
C GLU A 763 0.50 18.65 -7.40
N TYR A 764 0.34 17.32 -7.49
CA TYR A 764 0.40 16.40 -6.34
C TYR A 764 1.73 16.48 -5.56
N LEU A 765 2.82 16.92 -6.21
CA LEU A 765 4.12 17.15 -5.56
C LEU A 765 4.03 18.18 -4.42
N SER A 766 3.05 19.09 -4.48
CA SER A 766 2.79 20.03 -3.39
C SER A 766 2.40 19.33 -2.07
N GLY A 767 1.98 18.06 -2.13
CA GLY A 767 1.78 17.20 -0.98
C GLY A 767 3.04 16.97 -0.15
N TYR A 768 4.26 17.15 -0.70
CA TYR A 768 5.50 17.10 0.07
C TYR A 768 5.73 18.33 0.97
N ALA A 769 4.95 19.40 0.81
CA ALA A 769 5.14 20.66 1.52
C ALA A 769 3.79 21.31 1.92
N LEU A 770 2.91 20.54 2.59
CA LEU A 770 1.56 20.98 2.97
C LEU A 770 1.58 22.12 4.00
N ASN A 771 2.62 22.18 4.82
CA ASN A 771 2.82 23.19 5.86
C ASN A 771 4.31 23.59 5.96
N ASP A 772 4.61 24.57 6.82
CA ASP A 772 5.96 25.10 6.99
C ASP A 772 6.96 24.06 7.50
N THR A 773 6.55 23.15 8.40
CA THR A 773 7.42 22.08 8.92
C THR A 773 7.85 21.14 7.81
N GLU A 774 6.89 20.65 7.01
CA GLU A 774 7.19 19.78 5.88
C GLU A 774 8.03 20.49 4.82
N ARG A 775 7.77 21.78 4.56
CA ARG A 775 8.57 22.55 3.61
C ARG A 775 10.00 22.73 4.06
N THR A 776 10.23 23.02 5.35
CA THR A 776 11.59 23.08 5.91
C THR A 776 12.30 21.73 5.74
N ARG A 777 11.59 20.62 5.96
CA ARG A 777 12.16 19.30 5.75
C ARG A 777 12.50 19.02 4.29
N LEU A 778 11.60 19.37 3.36
CA LEU A 778 11.86 19.28 1.92
C LEU A 778 13.05 20.16 1.49
N GLU A 779 13.20 21.36 2.07
CA GLU A 779 14.34 22.26 1.84
C GLU A 779 15.66 21.61 2.27
N GLU A 780 15.69 20.94 3.41
CA GLU A 780 16.87 20.17 3.87
C GLU A 780 17.21 19.03 2.90
N VAL A 781 16.20 18.22 2.51
CA VAL A 781 16.37 17.10 1.57
C VAL A 781 16.88 17.60 0.21
N TYR A 782 16.31 18.68 -0.32
CA TYR A 782 16.75 19.29 -1.57
C TYR A 782 18.16 19.88 -1.46
N GLY A 783 18.50 20.49 -0.32
CA GLY A 783 19.86 20.95 -0.01
C GLY A 783 20.88 19.81 -0.01
N MET A 784 20.53 18.65 0.52
CA MET A 784 21.38 17.45 0.49
C MET A 784 21.60 16.90 -0.93
N TYR A 785 20.57 16.96 -1.79
CA TYR A 785 20.71 16.70 -3.21
C TYR A 785 21.73 17.67 -3.84
N LEU A 786 21.56 18.98 -3.66
CA LEU A 786 22.46 19.99 -4.21
C LEU A 786 23.90 19.77 -3.71
N ASP A 787 24.10 19.51 -2.43
CA ASP A 787 25.42 19.20 -1.87
C ASP A 787 26.07 18.00 -2.55
N SER A 788 25.30 16.95 -2.83
CA SER A 788 25.79 15.75 -3.52
C SER A 788 26.23 16.02 -4.98
N LYS A 789 25.76 17.12 -5.58
CA LYS A 789 26.07 17.56 -6.94
C LYS A 789 26.91 18.84 -7.00
N ASN A 790 27.53 19.24 -5.89
CA ASN A 790 28.32 20.47 -5.78
C ASN A 790 27.54 21.74 -6.14
N GLN A 791 26.29 21.82 -5.69
CA GLN A 791 25.38 22.96 -5.86
C GLN A 791 24.98 23.21 -7.32
N VAL A 792 24.96 22.15 -8.15
CA VAL A 792 24.61 22.22 -9.58
C VAL A 792 23.62 21.13 -9.93
N ILE A 793 22.52 21.51 -10.58
CA ILE A 793 21.61 20.58 -11.27
C ILE A 793 22.26 20.23 -12.62
N ASP A 794 22.35 18.93 -12.93
CA ASP A 794 23.07 18.45 -14.11
C ASP A 794 22.21 17.72 -15.15
N THR A 795 21.03 17.25 -14.75
CA THR A 795 20.02 16.58 -15.59
C THR A 795 18.70 16.51 -14.80
N TRP A 796 17.64 16.08 -15.44
CA TRP A 796 16.27 16.04 -14.93
C TRP A 796 15.84 17.40 -14.39
N PHE A 797 16.15 18.45 -15.16
CA PHE A 797 15.95 19.84 -14.77
C PHE A 797 14.50 20.12 -14.40
N ALA A 798 13.56 19.55 -15.17
CA ALA A 798 12.12 19.63 -14.90
C ALA A 798 11.79 19.23 -13.45
N ASN A 799 12.22 18.06 -13.01
CA ASN A 799 11.94 17.52 -11.67
C ASN A 799 12.55 18.42 -10.59
N MET A 800 13.82 18.82 -10.78
CA MET A 800 14.56 19.59 -9.78
C MET A 800 14.02 21.01 -9.64
N TRP A 801 13.58 21.64 -10.72
CA TRP A 801 12.96 22.96 -10.68
C TRP A 801 11.53 22.94 -10.15
N SER A 802 10.77 21.87 -10.37
CA SER A 802 9.46 21.69 -9.74
C SER A 802 9.58 21.65 -8.22
N ILE A 803 10.57 20.91 -7.67
CA ILE A 803 10.83 20.92 -6.22
C ILE A 803 11.36 22.27 -5.76
N GLN A 804 12.29 22.90 -6.50
CA GLN A 804 12.75 24.25 -6.17
C GLN A 804 11.59 25.25 -6.09
N ALA A 805 10.58 25.13 -6.95
CA ALA A 805 9.41 26.01 -6.94
C ALA A 805 8.47 25.81 -5.76
N LEU A 806 8.39 24.59 -5.20
CA LEU A 806 7.66 24.35 -3.95
C LEU A 806 8.31 25.04 -2.75
N LEU A 807 9.63 25.21 -2.78
CA LEU A 807 10.40 25.89 -1.75
C LEU A 807 10.37 27.42 -1.95
N ASP A 808 10.76 27.84 -3.15
CA ASP A 808 10.84 29.24 -3.58
C ASP A 808 10.63 29.33 -5.12
N PRO A 809 9.42 29.72 -5.58
CA PRO A 809 9.12 29.81 -7.01
C PRO A 809 9.89 30.93 -7.70
N SER A 810 10.24 32.02 -7.00
CA SER A 810 11.05 33.10 -7.57
C SER A 810 12.47 32.62 -7.91
N VAL A 811 13.06 31.75 -7.09
CA VAL A 811 14.34 31.11 -7.39
C VAL A 811 14.22 30.17 -8.58
N ALA A 812 13.17 29.34 -8.65
CA ALA A 812 12.94 28.45 -9.79
C ALA A 812 12.79 29.23 -11.11
N ILE A 813 12.00 30.32 -11.12
CA ILE A 813 11.84 31.20 -12.30
C ILE A 813 13.18 31.81 -12.72
N ALA A 814 14.02 32.22 -11.77
CA ALA A 814 15.31 32.81 -12.07
C ALA A 814 16.34 31.80 -12.62
N GLN A 815 16.18 30.51 -12.32
CA GLN A 815 17.05 29.42 -12.75
C GLN A 815 16.55 28.71 -14.01
N PHE A 816 15.25 28.78 -14.30
CA PHE A 816 14.62 28.09 -15.41
C PHE A 816 15.28 28.45 -16.74
N ASP A 817 15.58 27.42 -17.51
CA ASP A 817 16.22 27.50 -18.82
C ASP A 817 15.58 26.42 -19.71
N ASP A 818 14.87 26.84 -20.75
CA ASP A 818 14.12 25.94 -21.61
C ASP A 818 15.02 25.05 -22.47
N ASP A 819 16.19 25.56 -22.88
CA ASP A 819 17.17 24.77 -23.65
C ASP A 819 17.68 23.58 -22.82
N LEU A 820 17.83 23.75 -21.49
CA LEU A 820 18.29 22.67 -20.62
C LEU A 820 17.28 21.53 -20.46
N ILE A 821 15.97 21.80 -20.47
CA ILE A 821 14.95 20.73 -20.47
C ILE A 821 14.83 20.13 -21.88
N GLU A 822 14.86 20.96 -22.92
CA GLU A 822 14.75 20.51 -24.31
C GLU A 822 15.90 19.57 -24.72
N GLU A 823 17.10 19.76 -24.16
CA GLU A 823 18.28 18.91 -24.39
C GLU A 823 18.42 17.75 -23.37
N ASP A 824 17.48 17.60 -22.44
CA ASP A 824 17.50 16.57 -21.39
C ASP A 824 16.87 15.24 -21.83
N ASP A 825 16.78 14.27 -20.90
CA ASP A 825 16.17 12.96 -21.16
C ASP A 825 14.66 13.04 -21.48
N TYR A 826 13.96 14.08 -21.00
CA TYR A 826 12.49 14.22 -21.07
C TYR A 826 12.05 15.62 -21.54
N PRO A 827 12.31 16.00 -22.81
CA PRO A 827 11.97 17.32 -23.34
C PRO A 827 10.46 17.62 -23.31
N ALA A 828 9.62 16.60 -23.34
CA ALA A 828 8.16 16.74 -23.28
C ALA A 828 7.66 17.38 -21.96
N ASP A 829 8.46 17.35 -20.88
CA ASP A 829 8.11 17.93 -19.58
C ASP A 829 8.24 19.46 -19.52
N LEU A 830 8.78 20.12 -20.56
CA LEU A 830 9.03 21.56 -20.59
C LEU A 830 7.77 22.38 -20.28
N SER A 831 6.68 22.09 -20.99
CA SER A 831 5.44 22.87 -20.92
C SER A 831 4.80 22.82 -19.53
N GLN A 832 4.63 21.62 -18.97
CA GLN A 832 4.02 21.43 -17.64
C GLN A 832 4.90 21.97 -16.51
N THR A 833 6.23 21.91 -16.65
CA THR A 833 7.18 22.45 -15.66
C THR A 833 7.07 23.97 -15.58
N TYR A 834 7.14 24.67 -16.72
CA TYR A 834 6.98 26.13 -16.76
C TYR A 834 5.64 26.54 -16.13
N TYR A 835 4.56 25.82 -16.48
CA TYR A 835 3.23 26.10 -15.96
C TYR A 835 3.11 25.90 -14.44
N LEU A 836 3.68 24.81 -13.91
CA LEU A 836 3.71 24.52 -12.47
C LEU A 836 4.48 25.61 -11.70
N ILE A 837 5.67 25.97 -12.17
CA ILE A 837 6.52 26.99 -11.52
C ILE A 837 5.76 28.33 -11.42
N HIS A 838 5.20 28.81 -12.53
CA HIS A 838 4.45 30.07 -12.53
C HIS A 838 3.11 29.95 -11.78
N GLY A 839 2.50 28.77 -11.74
CA GLY A 839 1.32 28.50 -10.91
C GLY A 839 1.63 28.67 -9.42
N LEU A 840 2.74 28.10 -8.96
CA LEU A 840 3.20 28.22 -7.57
C LEU A 840 3.59 29.66 -7.22
N ASP A 841 4.19 30.41 -8.14
CA ASP A 841 4.45 31.85 -7.94
C ASP A 841 3.14 32.67 -7.80
N THR A 842 2.12 32.31 -8.59
CA THR A 842 0.83 32.99 -8.61
C THR A 842 0.03 32.75 -7.32
N TYR A 843 -0.13 31.49 -6.95
CA TYR A 843 -1.04 31.07 -5.88
C TYR A 843 -0.31 30.87 -4.54
N GLY A 844 1.01 30.74 -4.57
CA GLY A 844 1.86 30.54 -3.40
C GLY A 844 1.86 29.10 -2.92
N ARG A 845 1.69 28.93 -1.62
CA ARG A 845 1.98 27.69 -0.91
C ARG A 845 0.69 26.97 -0.51
N ARG A 846 0.71 25.63 -0.49
CA ARG A 846 -0.37 24.85 0.12
C ARG A 846 -0.61 25.32 1.56
N THR A 847 -1.86 25.29 1.98
CA THR A 847 -2.26 25.56 3.37
C THR A 847 -3.16 24.46 3.90
N THR A 848 -2.93 24.10 5.17
CA THR A 848 -3.79 23.18 5.93
C THR A 848 -4.85 23.91 6.76
N ASP A 849 -4.90 25.25 6.71
CA ASP A 849 -5.87 26.08 7.45
C ASP A 849 -7.28 25.98 6.87
N TYR A 850 -7.41 25.50 5.64
CA TYR A 850 -8.66 25.31 4.94
C TYR A 850 -8.76 23.89 4.39
N THR A 851 -9.97 23.34 4.39
CA THR A 851 -10.30 22.07 3.73
C THR A 851 -11.54 22.23 2.88
N MET A 852 -11.66 21.43 1.82
CA MET A 852 -12.90 21.30 1.05
C MET A 852 -13.65 20.05 1.52
N LYS A 853 -14.95 20.17 1.80
CA LYS A 853 -15.85 19.01 1.98
C LYS A 853 -15.73 18.11 0.76
N ILE A 854 -15.45 16.83 0.96
CA ILE A 854 -15.29 15.87 -0.15
C ILE A 854 -16.57 15.84 -0.98
N HIS A 855 -16.41 16.02 -2.30
CA HIS A 855 -17.50 16.10 -3.26
C HIS A 855 -17.46 14.90 -4.21
N GLN A 856 -18.60 14.53 -4.79
CA GLN A 856 -18.69 13.37 -5.70
C GLN A 856 -17.90 13.59 -6.98
N HIS A 857 -17.98 14.78 -7.55
CA HIS A 857 -17.37 15.13 -8.85
C HIS A 857 -16.27 16.18 -8.78
N VAL A 858 -16.16 16.93 -7.68
CA VAL A 858 -15.32 18.14 -7.65
C VAL A 858 -14.17 17.93 -6.68
N SER A 859 -13.00 18.42 -7.05
CA SER A 859 -11.84 18.47 -6.15
C SER A 859 -11.24 19.86 -6.12
N SER A 860 -10.51 20.15 -5.04
CA SER A 860 -9.72 21.34 -4.95
C SER A 860 -8.44 21.15 -4.15
N SER A 861 -7.42 21.92 -4.53
CA SER A 861 -6.24 22.17 -3.70
C SER A 861 -6.24 23.64 -3.28
N ILE A 862 -5.87 23.92 -2.02
CA ILE A 862 -5.97 25.27 -1.45
C ILE A 862 -4.59 25.84 -1.18
N TYR A 863 -4.37 27.07 -1.63
CA TYR A 863 -3.11 27.78 -1.59
C TYR A 863 -3.26 29.17 -0.97
N VAL A 864 -2.18 29.66 -0.37
CA VAL A 864 -2.04 31.01 0.17
C VAL A 864 -0.86 31.72 -0.49
N ASN A 865 -1.12 32.88 -1.09
CA ASN A 865 -0.08 33.68 -1.74
C ASN A 865 0.65 34.60 -0.75
N GLU A 866 1.71 35.27 -1.20
CA GLU A 866 2.51 36.18 -0.36
C GLU A 866 1.71 37.37 0.20
N SER A 867 0.59 37.72 -0.44
CA SER A 867 -0.34 38.75 0.02
C SER A 867 -1.36 38.24 1.05
N ASN A 868 -1.25 36.97 1.49
CA ASN A 868 -2.20 36.26 2.35
C ASN A 868 -3.61 36.12 1.75
N GLU A 869 -3.70 36.14 0.42
CA GLU A 869 -4.93 35.78 -0.28
C GLU A 869 -5.00 34.26 -0.42
N VAL A 870 -6.18 33.70 -0.15
CA VAL A 870 -6.41 32.26 -0.17
C VAL A 870 -7.18 31.91 -1.45
N TYR A 871 -6.62 31.00 -2.24
CA TYR A 871 -7.21 30.52 -3.48
C TYR A 871 -7.43 29.02 -3.40
N ALA A 872 -8.65 28.58 -3.72
CA ALA A 872 -8.92 27.19 -4.06
C ALA A 872 -8.77 27.03 -5.57
N LEU A 873 -7.92 26.12 -6.02
CA LEU A 873 -7.84 25.68 -7.40
C LEU A 873 -8.83 24.53 -7.55
N VAL A 874 -9.82 24.64 -8.44
CA VAL A 874 -10.99 23.75 -8.42
C VAL A 874 -11.23 23.10 -9.78
N TRP A 875 -11.17 21.77 -9.80
CA TRP A 875 -11.48 20.92 -10.96
C TRP A 875 -12.92 20.41 -10.87
N ASN A 876 -13.77 20.82 -11.81
CA ASN A 876 -15.12 20.29 -11.99
C ASN A 876 -15.25 19.67 -13.40
N PRO A 877 -15.16 18.32 -13.50
CA PRO A 877 -15.33 17.60 -14.74
C PRO A 877 -16.79 17.24 -15.07
N SER A 878 -17.73 17.57 -14.19
CA SER A 878 -19.13 17.28 -14.45
C SER A 878 -19.72 18.24 -15.50
N GLU A 879 -20.72 17.77 -16.23
CA GLU A 879 -21.51 18.59 -17.16
C GLU A 879 -22.45 19.59 -16.45
N SER A 880 -22.31 19.73 -15.13
CA SER A 880 -23.23 20.37 -14.21
C SER A 880 -22.54 21.50 -13.42
N ILE A 881 -23.31 22.53 -13.03
CA ILE A 881 -22.82 23.52 -12.05
C ILE A 881 -22.86 22.84 -10.68
N GLU A 882 -21.70 22.72 -10.04
CA GLU A 882 -21.57 22.10 -8.73
C GLU A 882 -21.42 23.13 -7.62
N TYR A 883 -21.93 22.80 -6.43
CA TYR A 883 -21.87 23.67 -5.25
C TYR A 883 -20.97 23.04 -4.19
N ILE A 884 -19.82 23.65 -3.96
CA ILE A 884 -18.82 23.15 -3.02
C ILE A 884 -18.76 23.98 -1.74
N THR A 885 -18.37 23.32 -0.65
CA THR A 885 -18.23 23.93 0.67
C THR A 885 -16.79 23.77 1.15
N PHE A 886 -16.21 24.88 1.59
CA PHE A 886 -14.91 24.93 2.25
C PHE A 886 -15.10 25.27 3.73
N TYR A 887 -14.24 24.70 4.56
CA TYR A 887 -14.10 25.03 5.96
C TYR A 887 -12.77 25.74 6.17
N GLY A 888 -12.81 26.86 6.88
CA GLY A 888 -11.63 27.67 7.20
C GLY A 888 -11.48 27.92 8.70
N PRO A 889 -10.51 28.76 9.09
CA PRO A 889 -10.24 29.07 10.49
C PRO A 889 -11.46 29.63 11.23
N ASN A 890 -11.61 29.27 12.52
CA ASN A 890 -12.72 29.70 13.38
C ASN A 890 -14.11 29.24 12.89
N ASP A 891 -14.21 28.01 12.37
CA ASP A 891 -15.45 27.41 11.86
C ASP A 891 -16.08 28.22 10.71
N GLU A 892 -15.25 28.90 9.91
CA GLU A 892 -15.72 29.62 8.74
C GLU A 892 -16.23 28.64 7.68
N VAL A 893 -17.43 28.89 7.14
CA VAL A 893 -18.04 28.06 6.08
C VAL A 893 -18.21 28.91 4.82
N ILE A 894 -17.49 28.54 3.77
CA ILE A 894 -17.47 29.26 2.49
C ILE A 894 -18.11 28.38 1.42
N ARG A 895 -19.12 28.90 0.71
CA ARG A 895 -19.80 28.18 -0.38
C ARG A 895 -19.51 28.83 -1.72
N LYS A 896 -19.24 28.02 -2.74
CA LYS A 896 -18.94 28.47 -4.11
C LYS A 896 -19.70 27.61 -5.12
N SER A 897 -20.13 28.24 -6.22
CA SER A 897 -20.64 27.54 -7.40
C SER A 897 -19.52 27.43 -8.43
N ILE A 898 -19.32 26.26 -9.00
CA ILE A 898 -18.25 25.97 -9.95
C ILE A 898 -18.88 25.61 -11.29
N ASN A 899 -18.37 26.19 -12.37
CA ASN A 899 -18.93 25.95 -13.71
C ASN A 899 -18.70 24.50 -14.16
N PRO A 900 -19.57 23.93 -15.00
CA PRO A 900 -19.36 22.62 -15.60
C PRO A 900 -18.10 22.60 -16.46
N ASN A 901 -17.46 21.43 -16.57
CA ASN A 901 -16.26 21.19 -17.39
C ASN A 901 -15.26 22.34 -17.28
N SER A 902 -14.90 22.71 -16.05
CA SER A 902 -14.03 23.85 -15.78
C SER A 902 -12.91 23.52 -14.82
N PHE A 903 -11.78 24.21 -15.03
CA PHE A 903 -10.68 24.25 -14.09
C PHE A 903 -10.35 25.70 -13.76
N GLU A 904 -10.76 26.17 -12.58
CA GLU A 904 -10.71 27.60 -12.23
C GLU A 904 -10.17 27.85 -10.82
N ALA A 905 -9.56 29.03 -10.63
CA ALA A 905 -9.11 29.49 -9.33
C ALA A 905 -10.18 30.37 -8.67
N VAL A 906 -10.53 30.04 -7.43
CA VAL A 906 -11.57 30.72 -6.67
C VAL A 906 -10.98 31.32 -5.40
N LYS A 907 -11.07 32.65 -5.25
CA LYS A 907 -10.65 33.32 -4.02
C LYS A 907 -11.61 33.03 -2.87
N LEU A 908 -11.07 32.63 -1.71
CA LEU A 908 -11.83 32.31 -0.51
C LEU A 908 -12.04 33.52 0.42
N ASN A 909 -11.03 34.38 0.59
CA ASN A 909 -11.03 35.52 1.53
C ASN A 909 -11.07 36.93 0.91
#